data_AF-A0A1J7HE53-F1
#
_entry.id   AF-A0A1J7HE53-F1
#
_cell.length_a   1.000
_cell.length_b   1.000
_cell.length_c   1.000
_cell.angle_alpha   90.00
_cell.angle_beta   90.00
_cell.angle_gamma   90.00
#
_symmetry.space_group_name_H-M   'P 1'
#
loop_
_entity.id
_entity.type
_entity.pdbx_description
1 polymer ?
#
loop_
_entity_poly.entity_id
_entity_poly.type
_entity_poly.pdbx_seq_one_letter_code
_entity_poly.pdbx_strand_id
1 'polypeptide(L)'
;MSLISNCSPSYATVAAAASATNRRPKFPSNSWMNTNAISPVLRLSQNDKFNVSRLALSRSNRGVKDRTISMALVGGALGQRGDVSTSSSTLAYDLIQGALVRWSSVMDRSLPAPPTAVFLHGILGCRKNWGSFARRLAQEFPTWQFLLVDMRCHGDSASIKKRGPHTVQSAALDVLKLVRELRITPRVLVGHSFGGKVALSMVDQAAKPLARPVKVWSLDATPGKVRAGGDGEDHPAELISFLSTLPKEVSSKRDVVKALIHQGFSNDVAQWVVTNLRPTSSTDSKLSSFTWAFDLMGIAEMYRSYEGTNLWKIVEDVPSGVHVNFLKAERSLHRWALEDLQRIHAAEELAAEEGAGVNMHVLEDAGHWVHYARRFYENLVPSYTLYEVECPDHSFRKFTDDGQYLISFSRNYQDLIVYRPRWLSFSCKDEDCDKHDLPSKAKRFESFFTQLYSVSLASCNERICKDFFLYMEGNQFGLFATSTAQIHDAPAVGGAIQGVPSIEKITFILLRLEDGVILDDKVFYNDFVNLTHNMGVFLYDDLLAIVSLRYQIIHILQIRDSGNLVDVRAIGEFCREDDQLFLNSNAQGMAFSDKNKQHQLPGGHIENNVHQGQPNPGSSFLSGIKQRLLSFIFQSIWNEERDDNLRIQTLRKKFYFHFQDYADLIIWKVQFLDRHHLLIKFGSVDGGVSRNADHHPAFVAVYNMDTTEIVSFYQNSADELYLLFEQFCDHFHATSRNSMHMNFISSHSNNVHALEQLRSIKDKASSSSQFVKKMLASLPFSCQSQSPSPYFDQSLFRFDDKLISATDRHRQSTDHPIKFILRRHPYSLKFKIKPGPEGGSMDGRAKNISSFIFHPILPLALSVQQTLFLHPSVVNIHFRR
;
A
#
# COMPACT_ATOMS: atom_id res chain seq x y z
N MET A 1 -50.11 -41.77 40.06
CA MET A 1 -48.97 -42.50 40.64
C MET A 1 -48.21 -43.14 39.49
N SER A 2 -46.88 -42.93 39.46
CA SER A 2 -45.79 -43.72 38.85
C SER A 2 -45.91 -44.29 37.43
N LEU A 3 -44.89 -44.33 36.57
CA LEU A 3 -43.57 -43.71 36.33
C LEU A 3 -43.01 -44.55 35.15
N ILE A 4 -42.44 -43.90 34.13
CA ILE A 4 -41.19 -44.26 33.42
C ILE A 4 -41.07 -45.65 32.73
N SER A 5 -41.05 -45.69 31.38
CA SER A 5 -39.84 -45.67 30.52
C SER A 5 -40.12 -46.14 29.08
N ASN A 6 -39.58 -45.35 28.14
CA ASN A 6 -38.97 -45.68 26.84
C ASN A 6 -39.60 -46.68 25.84
N CYS A 7 -39.89 -46.08 24.66
CA CYS A 7 -39.44 -46.41 23.31
C CYS A 7 -40.49 -46.81 22.25
N SER A 8 -40.36 -46.12 21.10
CA SER A 8 -40.85 -46.41 19.73
C SER A 8 -42.27 -45.90 19.39
N PRO A 9 -42.70 -45.78 18.10
CA PRO A 9 -42.03 -46.20 16.86
C PRO A 9 -42.18 -45.30 15.61
N SER A 10 -41.50 -45.78 14.57
CA SER A 10 -41.57 -45.55 13.12
C SER A 10 -42.92 -45.86 12.44
N TYR A 11 -42.91 -45.86 11.09
CA TYR A 11 -43.84 -46.42 10.09
C TYR A 11 -44.78 -45.39 9.41
N ALA A 12 -45.18 -45.49 8.13
CA ALA A 12 -44.76 -46.23 6.94
C ALA A 12 -45.74 -45.90 5.79
N THR A 13 -45.21 -45.73 4.57
CA THR A 13 -45.57 -46.41 3.32
C THR A 13 -47.02 -46.46 2.82
N VAL A 14 -47.26 -46.02 1.57
CA VAL A 14 -48.16 -46.71 0.60
C VAL A 14 -47.60 -46.59 -0.83
N ALA A 15 -47.66 -47.69 -1.58
CA ALA A 15 -47.25 -47.89 -2.97
C ALA A 15 -48.46 -48.01 -3.92
N ALA A 16 -48.28 -47.81 -5.24
CA ALA A 16 -48.84 -48.66 -6.32
C ALA A 16 -48.51 -48.11 -7.73
N ALA A 17 -48.48 -49.01 -8.72
CA ALA A 17 -47.93 -48.88 -10.08
C ALA A 17 -49.01 -48.91 -11.20
N ALA A 18 -48.64 -48.52 -12.44
CA ALA A 18 -48.81 -49.26 -13.73
C ALA A 18 -49.07 -48.39 -14.99
N SER A 19 -48.25 -48.61 -16.05
CA SER A 19 -48.50 -48.71 -17.53
C SER A 19 -49.34 -47.65 -18.29
N ALA A 20 -49.19 -47.26 -19.58
CA ALA A 20 -48.31 -47.55 -20.72
C ALA A 20 -48.60 -46.57 -21.91
N THR A 21 -47.64 -46.47 -22.86
CA THR A 21 -47.70 -46.11 -24.31
C THR A 21 -48.19 -44.73 -24.81
N ASN A 22 -47.34 -43.94 -25.49
CA ASN A 22 -47.11 -44.00 -26.96
C ASN A 22 -46.12 -42.95 -27.53
N ARG A 23 -45.21 -43.45 -28.39
CA ARG A 23 -44.66 -42.95 -29.67
C ARG A 23 -43.66 -41.75 -29.79
N ARG A 24 -42.48 -42.16 -30.31
CA ARG A 24 -41.26 -41.55 -30.94
C ARG A 24 -41.51 -40.60 -32.14
N PRO A 25 -40.50 -39.92 -32.75
CA PRO A 25 -39.04 -40.19 -32.72
C PRO A 25 -38.05 -39.02 -32.50
N LYS A 26 -36.86 -39.41 -32.04
CA LYS A 26 -35.61 -38.63 -31.98
C LYS A 26 -34.84 -38.77 -33.30
N PHE A 27 -34.26 -37.68 -33.79
CA PHE A 27 -33.05 -37.68 -34.61
C PHE A 27 -31.83 -37.42 -33.72
N PRO A 28 -30.68 -38.08 -33.95
CA PRO A 28 -29.46 -37.87 -33.18
C PRO A 28 -28.61 -36.76 -33.81
N SER A 29 -28.15 -35.79 -33.02
CA SER A 29 -26.99 -34.97 -33.39
C SER A 29 -25.76 -35.50 -32.66
N ASN A 30 -24.74 -35.78 -33.45
CA ASN A 30 -23.54 -36.53 -33.10
C ASN A 30 -22.78 -35.96 -31.90
N SER A 31 -22.69 -36.76 -30.84
CA SER A 31 -21.63 -36.63 -29.84
C SER A 31 -20.32 -37.12 -30.45
N TRP A 32 -19.38 -36.20 -30.71
CA TRP A 32 -17.97 -36.56 -30.76
C TRP A 32 -17.35 -36.16 -29.43
N MET A 33 -17.20 -37.18 -28.56
CA MET A 33 -16.14 -37.18 -27.56
C MET A 33 -14.82 -37.00 -28.33
N ASN A 34 -14.08 -35.95 -28.01
CA ASN A 34 -12.66 -35.94 -28.27
C ASN A 34 -11.95 -35.55 -26.97
N THR A 35 -11.67 -36.58 -26.19
CA THR A 35 -10.56 -36.61 -25.24
C THR A 35 -9.28 -36.35 -26.03
N ASN A 36 -8.64 -35.21 -25.81
CA ASN A 36 -7.20 -35.05 -26.00
C ASN A 36 -6.71 -33.91 -25.09
N ALA A 37 -6.24 -34.32 -23.92
CA ALA A 37 -5.30 -33.54 -23.13
C ALA A 37 -3.94 -33.61 -23.80
N ILE A 38 -3.45 -32.51 -24.38
CA ILE A 38 -2.02 -32.32 -24.70
C ILE A 38 -1.68 -30.84 -24.52
N SER A 39 -0.87 -30.54 -23.50
CA SER A 39 -0.11 -29.29 -23.34
C SER A 39 0.88 -29.10 -24.50
N PRO A 40 1.44 -27.89 -24.67
CA PRO A 40 2.86 -27.84 -24.36
C PRO A 40 3.34 -26.60 -23.62
N VAL A 41 4.36 -26.89 -22.84
CA VAL A 41 5.34 -26.03 -22.16
C VAL A 41 6.13 -25.21 -23.17
N LEU A 42 6.28 -23.90 -22.94
CA LEU A 42 7.43 -23.14 -23.43
C LEU A 42 8.39 -22.91 -22.25
N ARG A 43 9.50 -23.66 -22.27
CA ARG A 43 10.68 -23.40 -21.44
C ARG A 43 11.28 -22.08 -21.89
N LEU A 44 11.40 -21.13 -20.97
CA LEU A 44 12.37 -20.03 -21.11
C LEU A 44 13.78 -20.63 -21.01
N SER A 45 14.45 -20.75 -22.16
CA SER A 45 15.88 -21.02 -22.21
C SER A 45 16.64 -19.78 -21.75
N GLN A 46 17.51 -19.99 -20.76
CA GLN A 46 18.57 -19.06 -20.36
C GLN A 46 19.52 -18.78 -21.54
N ASN A 47 20.09 -17.58 -21.51
CA ASN A 47 21.16 -17.03 -22.35
C ASN A 47 20.76 -16.52 -23.75
N ASP A 48 20.64 -15.19 -23.90
CA ASP A 48 21.68 -14.46 -24.64
C ASP A 48 21.70 -12.93 -24.36
N LYS A 49 22.85 -12.53 -23.82
CA LYS A 49 23.60 -11.26 -23.83
C LYS A 49 22.95 -10.03 -24.52
N PHE A 50 22.58 -9.03 -23.72
CA PHE A 50 22.60 -7.62 -24.13
C PHE A 50 24.04 -7.07 -24.09
N ASN A 51 24.63 -6.86 -25.26
CA ASN A 51 25.83 -6.07 -25.46
C ASN A 51 25.46 -4.58 -25.49
N VAL A 52 25.97 -3.79 -24.55
CA VAL A 52 25.95 -2.32 -24.64
C VAL A 52 27.38 -1.86 -24.90
N SER A 53 27.57 -1.26 -26.06
CA SER A 53 28.82 -0.68 -26.53
C SER A 53 29.25 0.50 -25.66
N ARG A 54 30.49 0.45 -25.18
CA ARG A 54 31.22 1.54 -24.52
C ARG A 54 31.52 2.65 -25.52
N LEU A 55 31.40 3.91 -25.11
CA LEU A 55 32.30 5.01 -25.51
C LEU A 55 32.35 6.12 -24.44
N ALA A 56 33.55 6.24 -23.83
CA ALA A 56 34.32 7.42 -23.36
C ALA A 56 33.63 8.50 -22.49
N LEU A 57 33.89 8.59 -21.17
CA LEU A 57 35.02 9.26 -20.49
C LEU A 57 35.05 10.80 -20.58
N SER A 58 34.65 11.49 -19.51
CA SER A 58 35.50 12.53 -18.92
C SER A 58 35.36 12.56 -17.39
N ARG A 59 36.51 12.67 -16.72
CA ARG A 59 36.72 12.57 -15.27
C ARG A 59 36.54 13.95 -14.62
N SER A 60 35.95 13.97 -13.43
CA SER A 60 36.45 14.80 -12.33
C SER A 60 36.19 14.08 -11.01
N ASN A 61 37.25 13.93 -10.23
CA ASN A 61 37.43 12.97 -9.15
C ASN A 61 37.76 13.76 -7.87
N ARG A 62 37.07 13.43 -6.76
CA ARG A 62 37.38 13.67 -5.32
C ARG A 62 36.03 13.70 -4.57
N GLY A 63 35.61 12.78 -3.70
CA GLY A 63 36.29 11.71 -2.98
C GLY A 63 36.45 12.07 -1.50
N VAL A 64 35.41 11.86 -0.67
CA VAL A 64 35.42 11.35 0.74
C VAL A 64 33.97 11.02 1.12
N LYS A 65 33.65 9.77 1.49
CA LYS A 65 32.36 9.36 2.09
C LYS A 65 32.61 9.02 3.55
N ASP A 66 32.18 9.90 4.46
CA ASP A 66 31.88 9.57 5.85
C ASP A 66 30.37 9.76 6.07
N ARG A 67 29.69 8.68 6.47
CA ARG A 67 28.26 8.62 6.78
C ARG A 67 28.10 8.04 8.19
N THR A 68 28.14 8.90 9.20
CA THR A 68 28.04 8.45 10.61
C THR A 68 27.04 9.24 11.44
N ILE A 69 26.32 10.22 10.87
CA ILE A 69 25.34 11.03 11.61
C ILE A 69 24.19 11.41 10.66
N SER A 70 22.95 11.07 11.04
CA SER A 70 21.73 11.53 10.37
C SER A 70 20.80 12.16 11.41
N MET A 71 20.55 13.47 11.28
CA MET A 71 19.53 14.19 12.04
C MET A 71 18.34 14.42 11.11
N ALA A 72 17.15 13.98 11.52
CA ALA A 72 15.92 14.20 10.75
C ALA A 72 14.96 15.06 11.59
N LEU A 73 14.65 16.25 11.07
CA LEU A 73 13.57 17.11 11.58
C LEU A 73 12.23 16.62 10.99
N VAL A 74 11.17 16.71 11.78
CA VAL A 74 9.80 16.53 11.28
C VAL A 74 9.44 17.78 10.47
N GLY A 75 9.37 17.63 9.15
CA GLY A 75 9.35 18.70 8.15
C GLY A 75 10.67 18.69 7.38
N GLY A 76 10.66 18.27 6.11
CA GLY A 76 11.80 17.83 5.28
C GLY A 76 12.93 18.83 4.99
N ALA A 77 13.25 19.76 5.89
CA ALA A 77 14.42 20.61 5.79
C ALA A 77 15.65 19.92 6.40
N LEU A 78 16.66 19.67 5.56
CA LEU A 78 18.01 19.30 5.98
C LEU A 78 18.62 20.45 6.81
N GLY A 79 18.58 20.32 8.13
CA GLY A 79 19.31 21.22 9.05
C GLY A 79 20.83 21.12 8.83
N GLN A 80 21.52 22.25 8.92
CA GLN A 80 22.95 22.37 8.62
C GLN A 80 23.83 21.32 9.33
N ARG A 81 24.75 20.76 8.53
CA ARG A 81 25.76 19.79 8.93
C ARG A 81 26.83 20.48 9.79
N GLY A 82 26.78 20.27 11.11
CA GLY A 82 27.90 20.60 12.00
C GLY A 82 29.00 19.57 11.84
N ASP A 83 30.19 20.00 11.47
CA ASP A 83 31.38 19.16 11.35
C ASP A 83 31.85 18.77 12.77
N VAL A 84 31.54 17.54 13.18
CA VAL A 84 32.03 16.98 14.45
C VAL A 84 32.97 15.84 14.10
N SER A 85 34.25 15.99 14.44
CA SER A 85 35.29 14.98 14.28
C SER A 85 34.86 13.65 14.91
N THR A 86 34.50 12.68 14.08
CA THR A 86 34.05 11.35 14.49
C THR A 86 35.22 10.52 15.01
N SER A 87 35.26 10.28 16.32
CA SER A 87 36.13 9.24 16.88
C SER A 87 35.67 7.86 16.36
N SER A 88 36.60 6.98 15.97
CA SER A 88 36.31 5.67 15.38
C SER A 88 35.68 4.64 16.34
N SER A 89 35.01 5.08 17.41
CA SER A 89 34.58 4.23 18.54
C SER A 89 33.12 4.39 18.98
N THR A 90 32.38 5.36 18.42
CA THR A 90 31.00 5.71 18.81
C THR A 90 29.99 4.86 18.04
N LEU A 91 28.97 4.32 18.73
CA LEU A 91 27.90 3.53 18.10
C LEU A 91 27.13 4.39 17.07
N ALA A 92 26.66 3.76 15.99
CA ALA A 92 25.75 4.39 15.04
C ALA A 92 24.37 4.58 15.66
N TYR A 93 23.74 5.72 15.36
CA TYR A 93 22.42 6.07 15.88
C TYR A 93 21.69 7.01 14.91
N ASP A 94 20.36 7.04 15.04
CA ASP A 94 19.51 8.10 14.48
C ASP A 94 18.90 8.90 15.63
N LEU A 95 18.84 10.22 15.49
CA LEU A 95 18.13 11.09 16.42
C LEU A 95 16.92 11.72 15.73
N ILE A 96 15.74 11.35 16.20
CA ILE A 96 14.46 11.88 15.70
C ILE A 96 13.96 12.90 16.71
N GLN A 97 13.69 14.11 16.23
CA GLN A 97 13.29 15.24 17.07
C GLN A 97 11.84 15.63 16.77
N GLY A 98 11.04 15.81 17.82
CA GLY A 98 9.75 16.47 17.70
C GLY A 98 9.90 17.91 17.21
N ALA A 99 8.84 18.45 16.62
CA ALA A 99 8.88 19.74 15.91
C ALA A 99 9.36 20.94 16.77
N LEU A 100 9.22 20.86 18.10
CA LEU A 100 9.59 21.91 19.04
C LEU A 100 10.96 21.69 19.69
N VAL A 101 11.66 20.59 19.37
CA VAL A 101 13.00 20.35 19.90
C VAL A 101 14.02 21.18 19.13
N ARG A 102 14.86 21.88 19.89
CA ARG A 102 16.05 22.59 19.40
C ARG A 102 17.24 22.07 20.21
N TRP A 103 17.76 20.92 19.81
CA TRP A 103 18.93 20.32 20.46
C TRP A 103 19.99 19.95 19.41
N SER A 104 21.24 20.23 19.73
CA SER A 104 22.40 19.76 18.99
C SER A 104 23.52 19.39 19.98
N SER A 105 24.47 18.55 19.55
CA SER A 105 25.62 18.15 20.37
C SER A 105 26.57 19.31 20.71
N VAL A 106 26.43 20.46 20.05
CA VAL A 106 27.32 21.64 20.14
C VAL A 106 26.67 22.81 20.90
N MET A 107 25.40 22.71 21.32
CA MET A 107 24.68 23.82 21.96
C MET A 107 25.17 24.17 23.37
N ASP A 108 24.98 25.45 23.73
CA ASP A 108 25.32 26.06 25.02
C ASP A 108 24.43 25.54 26.18
N ARG A 109 24.99 25.52 27.41
CA ARG A 109 24.40 24.91 28.62
C ARG A 109 23.16 25.64 29.17
N SER A 110 22.74 26.73 28.53
CA SER A 110 21.71 27.65 29.01
C SER A 110 20.27 27.18 28.73
N LEU A 111 20.06 26.25 27.79
CA LEU A 111 18.73 25.69 27.48
C LEU A 111 18.48 24.35 28.20
N PRO A 112 17.28 24.13 28.77
CA PRO A 112 16.95 22.85 29.40
C PRO A 112 16.96 21.71 28.37
N ALA A 113 17.72 20.64 28.66
CA ALA A 113 17.82 19.50 27.76
C ALA A 113 16.44 18.86 27.52
N PRO A 114 16.07 18.61 26.24
CA PRO A 114 14.76 18.05 25.92
C PRO A 114 14.58 16.65 26.53
N PRO A 115 13.36 16.27 26.91
CA PRO A 115 13.07 14.91 27.32
C PRO A 115 13.46 13.93 26.20
N THR A 116 14.28 12.94 26.54
CA THR A 116 14.84 11.99 25.59
C THR A 116 14.45 10.56 25.93
N ALA A 117 13.95 9.84 24.94
CA ALA A 117 13.74 8.39 25.00
C ALA A 117 14.81 7.66 24.15
N VAL A 118 15.46 6.64 24.71
CA VAL A 118 16.47 5.83 24.02
C VAL A 118 15.89 4.46 23.67
N PHE A 119 15.98 4.05 22.41
CA PHE A 119 15.41 2.82 21.89
C PHE A 119 16.49 1.80 21.52
N LEU A 120 16.33 0.59 22.04
CA LEU A 120 17.25 -0.54 21.88
C LEU A 120 16.49 -1.69 21.19
N HIS A 121 16.97 -2.13 20.03
CA HIS A 121 16.36 -3.19 19.24
C HIS A 121 16.63 -4.59 19.83
N GLY A 122 15.88 -5.61 19.38
CA GLY A 122 16.14 -7.02 19.72
C GLY A 122 17.37 -7.59 19.00
N ILE A 123 17.75 -8.83 19.34
CA ILE A 123 18.85 -9.54 18.67
C ILE A 123 18.54 -9.70 17.17
N LEU A 124 19.56 -9.61 16.30
CA LEU A 124 19.43 -9.61 14.83
C LEU A 124 18.64 -8.42 14.23
N GLY A 125 18.25 -7.43 15.04
CA GLY A 125 17.58 -6.21 14.59
C GLY A 125 18.53 -5.05 14.27
N CYS A 126 17.97 -3.87 14.01
CA CYS A 126 18.72 -2.61 13.93
C CYS A 126 17.84 -1.42 14.37
N ARG A 127 18.41 -0.22 14.43
CA ARG A 127 17.72 1.02 14.80
C ARG A 127 16.50 1.30 13.93
N LYS A 128 16.49 0.85 12.67
CA LYS A 128 15.38 1.05 11.73
C LYS A 128 14.09 0.36 12.16
N ASN A 129 14.17 -0.70 12.95
CA ASN A 129 13.01 -1.39 13.53
C ASN A 129 12.14 -0.42 14.35
N TRP A 130 12.75 0.61 14.94
CA TRP A 130 12.06 1.63 15.72
C TRP A 130 11.69 2.89 14.92
N GLY A 131 12.13 3.01 13.67
CA GLY A 131 12.07 4.26 12.92
C GLY A 131 10.64 4.81 12.73
N SER A 132 9.69 3.94 12.36
CA SER A 132 8.29 4.35 12.19
C SER A 132 7.63 4.67 13.53
N PHE A 133 7.89 3.86 14.56
CA PHE A 133 7.36 4.07 15.90
C PHE A 133 7.84 5.39 16.51
N ALA A 134 9.14 5.66 16.44
CA ALA A 134 9.74 6.88 16.96
C ALA A 134 9.33 8.14 16.20
N ARG A 135 9.10 8.07 14.88
CA ARG A 135 8.53 9.19 14.12
C ARG A 135 7.11 9.52 14.57
N ARG A 136 6.27 8.51 14.82
CA ARG A 136 4.93 8.73 15.40
C ARG A 136 5.02 9.35 16.79
N LEU A 137 5.91 8.86 17.66
CA LEU A 137 6.12 9.48 18.96
C LEU A 137 6.60 10.93 18.86
N ALA A 138 7.45 11.27 17.89
CA ALA A 138 7.90 12.65 17.67
C ALA A 138 6.79 13.58 17.19
N GLN A 139 5.78 13.05 16.49
CA GLN A 139 4.59 13.80 16.10
C GLN A 139 3.67 14.03 17.31
N GLU A 140 3.42 12.99 18.10
CA GLU A 140 2.55 13.07 19.31
C GLU A 140 3.19 13.86 20.45
N PHE A 141 4.52 13.78 20.59
CA PHE A 141 5.29 14.44 21.63
C PHE A 141 6.29 15.43 21.01
N PRO A 142 5.84 16.59 20.53
CA PRO A 142 6.66 17.51 19.74
C PRO A 142 7.82 18.15 20.52
N THR A 143 7.79 18.10 21.85
CA THR A 143 8.88 18.57 22.74
C THR A 143 9.91 17.49 23.08
N TRP A 144 9.72 16.26 22.60
CA TRP A 144 10.57 15.11 22.90
C TRP A 144 11.52 14.77 21.75
N GLN A 145 12.63 14.13 22.10
CA GLN A 145 13.54 13.52 21.15
C GLN A 145 13.73 12.02 21.41
N PHE A 146 14.04 11.29 20.36
CA PHE A 146 14.06 9.83 20.33
C PHE A 146 15.38 9.36 19.70
N LEU A 147 16.23 8.74 20.52
CA LEU A 147 17.54 8.23 20.12
C LEU A 147 17.45 6.75 19.79
N LEU A 148 17.61 6.38 18.52
CA LEU A 148 17.55 5.00 18.05
C LEU A 148 18.96 4.49 17.82
N VAL A 149 19.37 3.44 18.53
CA VAL A 149 20.77 3.00 18.56
C VAL A 149 20.94 1.68 17.81
N ASP A 150 21.94 1.61 16.93
CA ASP A 150 22.48 0.33 16.48
C ASP A 150 23.49 -0.15 17.54
N MET A 151 23.14 -1.22 18.24
CA MET A 151 24.04 -1.81 19.23
C MET A 151 25.25 -2.46 18.54
N ARG A 152 26.29 -2.78 19.32
CA ARG A 152 27.47 -3.52 18.83
C ARG A 152 27.05 -4.74 18.00
N CYS A 153 27.84 -5.08 16.98
CA CYS A 153 27.58 -6.17 16.04
C CYS A 153 26.34 -6.01 15.15
N HIS A 154 25.56 -4.92 15.26
CA HIS A 154 24.35 -4.72 14.46
C HIS A 154 24.44 -3.47 13.58
N GLY A 155 23.71 -3.48 12.47
CA GLY A 155 23.54 -2.35 11.56
C GLY A 155 24.86 -1.68 11.16
N ASP A 156 24.91 -0.35 11.25
CA ASP A 156 26.13 0.41 10.91
C ASP A 156 27.22 0.27 11.99
N SER A 157 26.83 -0.08 13.22
CA SER A 157 27.76 -0.37 14.33
C SER A 157 28.49 -1.70 14.18
N ALA A 158 28.08 -2.60 13.27
CA ALA A 158 28.72 -3.89 13.04
C ALA A 158 30.18 -3.77 12.56
N SER A 159 30.51 -2.67 11.88
CA SER A 159 31.87 -2.38 11.39
C SER A 159 32.83 -1.90 12.48
N ILE A 160 32.30 -1.51 13.66
CA ILE A 160 33.10 -0.95 14.75
C ILE A 160 33.75 -2.09 15.53
N LYS A 161 35.08 -2.18 15.45
CA LYS A 161 35.86 -3.13 16.27
C LYS A 161 35.83 -2.70 17.74
N LYS A 162 34.99 -3.34 18.54
CA LYS A 162 34.97 -3.19 20.01
C LYS A 162 35.94 -4.19 20.64
N ARG A 163 36.70 -3.76 21.65
CA ARG A 163 37.56 -4.65 22.45
C ARG A 163 36.73 -5.24 23.61
N GLY A 164 36.98 -6.50 23.95
CA GLY A 164 36.28 -7.21 25.04
C GLY A 164 35.10 -8.06 24.56
N PRO A 165 34.48 -8.84 25.47
CA PRO A 165 33.50 -9.85 25.10
C PRO A 165 32.17 -9.24 24.63
N HIS A 166 31.49 -9.93 23.72
CA HIS A 166 30.19 -9.52 23.20
C HIS A 166 29.05 -9.99 24.14
N THR A 167 28.77 -9.20 25.18
CA THR A 167 27.76 -9.54 26.22
C THR A 167 26.68 -8.47 26.34
N VAL A 168 25.58 -8.78 27.05
CA VAL A 168 24.54 -7.81 27.44
C VAL A 168 25.16 -6.62 28.18
N GLN A 169 26.05 -6.91 29.13
CA GLN A 169 26.73 -5.89 29.93
C GLN A 169 27.57 -4.96 29.05
N SER A 170 28.36 -5.52 28.14
CA SER A 170 29.21 -4.74 27.24
C SER A 170 28.38 -3.90 26.24
N ALA A 171 27.24 -4.42 25.77
CA ALA A 171 26.31 -3.65 24.95
C ALA A 171 25.72 -2.46 25.72
N ALA A 172 25.32 -2.65 26.98
CA ALA A 172 24.84 -1.58 27.85
C ALA A 172 25.91 -0.51 28.09
N LEU A 173 27.17 -0.90 28.31
CA LEU A 173 28.29 0.04 28.46
C LEU A 173 28.52 0.90 27.21
N ASP A 174 28.40 0.32 26.01
CA ASP A 174 28.54 1.08 24.77
C ASP A 174 27.43 2.13 24.63
N VAL A 175 26.19 1.79 24.99
CA VAL A 175 25.07 2.74 24.95
C VAL A 175 25.25 3.82 26.01
N LEU A 176 25.67 3.46 27.24
CA LEU A 176 26.00 4.42 28.29
C LEU A 176 27.14 5.37 27.87
N LYS A 177 28.14 4.85 27.15
CA LYS A 177 29.21 5.67 26.56
C LYS A 177 28.66 6.61 25.49
N LEU A 178 27.80 6.13 24.59
CA LEU A 178 27.16 6.96 23.57
C LEU A 178 26.36 8.10 24.20
N VAL A 179 25.46 7.83 25.15
CA VAL A 179 24.65 8.90 25.77
C VAL A 179 25.50 9.89 26.55
N ARG A 180 26.62 9.45 27.14
CA ARG A 180 27.60 10.34 27.80
C ARG A 180 28.32 11.24 26.78
N GLU A 181 28.77 10.68 25.65
CA GLU A 181 29.40 11.43 24.56
C GLU A 181 28.45 12.46 23.96
N LEU A 182 27.18 12.09 23.80
CA LEU A 182 26.11 13.00 23.36
C LEU A 182 25.64 13.95 24.46
N ARG A 183 26.11 13.82 25.71
CA ARG A 183 25.62 14.61 26.86
C ARG A 183 24.10 14.54 27.04
N ILE A 184 23.51 13.40 26.70
CA ILE A 184 22.09 13.12 26.86
C ILE A 184 21.87 12.44 28.21
N THR A 185 20.92 12.94 28.99
CA THR A 185 20.41 12.26 30.19
C THR A 185 19.02 11.71 29.89
N PRO A 186 18.90 10.38 29.60
CA PRO A 186 17.62 9.77 29.23
C PRO A 186 16.55 9.99 30.30
N ARG A 187 15.30 10.18 29.87
CA ARG A 187 14.12 10.06 30.74
C ARG A 187 13.43 8.71 30.58
N VAL A 188 13.56 8.11 29.40
CA VAL A 188 12.96 6.81 29.08
C VAL A 188 14.00 5.95 28.38
N LEU A 189 14.13 4.69 28.82
CA LEU A 189 14.83 3.64 28.11
C LEU A 189 13.80 2.62 27.62
N VAL A 190 13.81 2.27 26.35
CA VAL A 190 12.90 1.27 25.77
C VAL A 190 13.73 0.20 25.09
N GLY A 191 13.54 -1.04 25.48
CA GLY A 191 14.27 -2.17 24.91
C GLY A 191 13.33 -3.32 24.55
N HIS A 192 13.46 -3.85 23.33
CA HIS A 192 12.73 -5.06 22.91
C HIS A 192 13.61 -6.30 23.02
N SER A 193 13.09 -7.38 23.60
CA SER A 193 13.78 -8.67 23.71
C SER A 193 15.20 -8.50 24.30
N PHE A 194 16.24 -8.85 23.55
CA PHE A 194 17.65 -8.57 23.91
C PHE A 194 17.88 -7.13 24.41
N GLY A 195 17.31 -6.13 23.73
CA GLY A 195 17.41 -4.72 24.11
C GLY A 195 16.78 -4.41 25.47
N GLY A 196 15.77 -5.18 25.91
CA GLY A 196 15.15 -5.04 27.23
C GLY A 196 16.14 -5.34 28.36
N LYS A 197 16.87 -6.46 28.27
CA LYS A 197 17.96 -6.77 29.22
C LYS A 197 19.11 -5.77 29.15
N VAL A 198 19.43 -5.27 27.96
CA VAL A 198 20.42 -4.18 27.82
C VAL A 198 19.96 -2.94 28.58
N ALA A 199 18.70 -2.53 28.46
CA ALA A 199 18.15 -1.38 29.17
C ALA A 199 18.21 -1.55 30.71
N LEU A 200 17.86 -2.73 31.21
CA LEU A 200 18.00 -3.06 32.64
C LEU A 200 19.47 -3.03 33.09
N SER A 201 20.37 -3.61 32.29
CA SER A 201 21.81 -3.59 32.57
C SER A 201 22.41 -2.18 32.51
N MET A 202 21.84 -1.26 31.73
CA MET A 202 22.24 0.15 31.76
C MET A 202 21.92 0.79 33.12
N VAL A 203 20.78 0.47 33.73
CA VAL A 203 20.44 0.96 35.08
C VAL A 203 21.38 0.38 36.13
N ASP A 204 21.62 -0.93 36.07
CA ASP A 204 22.54 -1.62 36.97
C ASP A 204 23.96 -1.04 36.90
N GLN A 205 24.40 -0.58 35.72
CA GLN A 205 25.74 -0.02 35.52
C GLN A 205 25.83 1.51 35.60
N ALA A 206 24.71 2.22 35.67
CA ALA A 206 24.72 3.68 35.80
C ALA A 206 25.33 4.11 37.15
N ALA A 207 25.94 5.29 37.19
CA ALA A 207 26.41 5.88 38.45
C ALA A 207 25.20 6.28 39.31
N LYS A 208 25.25 6.00 40.63
CA LYS A 208 24.22 6.38 41.60
C LYS A 208 24.72 7.50 42.52
N PRO A 209 23.86 8.44 42.95
CA PRO A 209 22.44 8.58 42.58
C PRO A 209 22.27 9.00 41.11
N LEU A 210 21.13 8.64 40.51
CA LEU A 210 20.86 9.01 39.12
C LEU A 210 20.69 10.53 38.98
N ALA A 211 21.17 11.09 37.88
CA ALA A 211 21.05 12.53 37.61
C ALA A 211 19.60 13.02 37.47
N ARG A 212 18.66 12.11 37.23
CA ARG A 212 17.20 12.34 37.21
C ARG A 212 16.46 10.99 37.26
N PRO A 213 15.16 10.99 37.58
CA PRO A 213 14.33 9.79 37.46
C PRO A 213 14.28 9.25 36.02
N VAL A 214 14.26 7.93 35.88
CA VAL A 214 14.25 7.23 34.58
C VAL A 214 13.16 6.16 34.57
N LYS A 215 12.36 6.12 33.49
CA LYS A 215 11.46 5.02 33.20
C LYS A 215 12.12 4.02 32.26
N VAL A 216 12.12 2.74 32.61
CA VAL A 216 12.61 1.65 31.76
C VAL A 216 11.43 0.84 31.28
N TRP A 217 11.37 0.57 29.98
CA TRP A 217 10.40 -0.31 29.35
C TRP A 217 11.11 -1.53 28.78
N SER A 218 10.95 -2.67 29.44
CA SER A 218 11.44 -3.98 28.98
C SER A 218 10.32 -4.70 28.25
N LEU A 219 10.37 -4.69 26.92
CA LEU A 219 9.33 -5.23 26.06
C LEU A 219 9.64 -6.68 25.72
N ASP A 220 8.81 -7.56 26.27
CA ASP A 220 8.78 -9.00 26.06
C ASP A 220 10.15 -9.69 26.29
N ALA A 221 10.80 -9.29 27.38
CA ALA A 221 12.08 -9.81 27.84
C ALA A 221 12.04 -10.07 29.35
N THR A 222 12.35 -11.30 29.76
CA THR A 222 12.41 -11.68 31.18
C THR A 222 13.67 -11.12 31.83
N PRO A 223 13.67 -10.77 33.14
CA PRO A 223 14.88 -10.34 33.86
C PRO A 223 15.88 -11.48 34.09
N GLY A 224 15.37 -12.71 34.24
CA GLY A 224 16.13 -13.90 34.61
C GLY A 224 16.75 -14.65 33.43
N LYS A 225 17.26 -15.85 33.69
CA LYS A 225 17.77 -16.74 32.64
C LYS A 225 16.66 -17.11 31.66
N VAL A 226 16.99 -17.08 30.37
CA VAL A 226 16.03 -17.44 29.31
C VAL A 226 15.89 -18.96 29.31
N ARG A 227 14.65 -19.44 29.35
CA ARG A 227 14.34 -20.87 29.23
C ARG A 227 14.03 -21.18 27.77
N ALA A 228 14.56 -22.29 27.23
CA ALA A 228 14.27 -22.72 25.86
C ALA A 228 12.77 -22.99 25.66
N GLY A 229 12.27 -22.76 24.44
CA GLY A 229 10.87 -22.96 24.04
C GLY A 229 10.46 -24.44 24.00
N GLY A 230 9.27 -24.72 23.49
CA GLY A 230 8.82 -26.10 23.20
C GLY A 230 9.39 -26.64 21.88
N ASP A 231 9.23 -27.93 21.62
CA ASP A 231 9.60 -28.54 20.33
C ASP A 231 8.76 -27.94 19.18
N GLY A 232 9.41 -27.42 18.12
CA GLY A 232 8.77 -26.89 16.91
C GLY A 232 8.63 -25.36 16.79
N GLU A 233 9.31 -24.59 17.64
CA GLU A 233 9.27 -23.11 17.65
C GLU A 233 10.49 -22.47 16.95
N ASP A 234 10.32 -21.27 16.38
CA ASP A 234 11.41 -20.48 15.79
C ASP A 234 12.39 -19.97 16.87
N HIS A 235 13.41 -20.77 17.23
CA HIS A 235 14.40 -20.37 18.22
C HIS A 235 15.46 -19.41 17.65
N PRO A 236 15.70 -18.24 18.26
CA PRO A 236 16.76 -17.34 17.78
C PRO A 236 18.14 -17.99 17.80
N ALA A 237 18.43 -18.91 18.74
CA ALA A 237 19.66 -19.69 18.76
C ALA A 237 19.82 -20.57 17.51
N GLU A 238 18.77 -21.28 17.12
CA GLU A 238 18.76 -22.14 15.92
C GLU A 238 18.85 -21.30 14.66
N LEU A 239 18.15 -20.16 14.61
CA LEU A 239 18.23 -19.20 13.51
C LEU A 239 19.66 -18.66 13.36
N ILE A 240 20.29 -18.20 14.44
CA ILE A 240 21.68 -17.72 14.42
C ILE A 240 22.64 -18.83 13.96
N SER A 241 22.45 -20.05 14.46
CA SER A 241 23.22 -21.22 14.05
C SER A 241 23.09 -21.49 12.54
N PHE A 242 21.85 -21.52 12.03
CA PHE A 242 21.58 -21.75 10.62
C PHE A 242 22.13 -20.63 9.74
N LEU A 243 21.92 -19.36 10.11
CA LEU A 243 22.48 -18.22 9.37
C LEU A 243 24.01 -18.27 9.31
N SER A 244 24.66 -18.83 10.33
CA SER A 244 26.12 -19.02 10.34
C SER A 244 26.61 -20.10 9.36
N THR A 245 25.72 -20.98 8.90
CA THR A 245 26.03 -21.96 7.84
C THR A 245 25.93 -21.37 6.44
N LEU A 246 25.24 -20.23 6.29
CA LEU A 246 25.08 -19.57 5.00
C LEU A 246 26.37 -18.83 4.58
N PRO A 247 26.63 -18.69 3.27
CA PRO A 247 27.74 -17.88 2.79
C PRO A 247 27.67 -16.43 3.31
N LYS A 248 28.85 -15.83 3.57
CA LYS A 248 28.95 -14.42 4.00
C LYS A 248 28.38 -13.45 2.96
N GLU A 249 28.47 -13.81 1.69
CA GLU A 249 27.83 -13.13 0.57
C GLU A 249 26.76 -14.02 -0.05
N VAL A 250 25.54 -13.52 -0.15
CA VAL A 250 24.41 -14.23 -0.76
C VAL A 250 24.01 -13.54 -2.06
N SER A 251 23.68 -14.31 -3.09
CA SER A 251 23.32 -13.79 -4.41
C SER A 251 21.88 -13.26 -4.49
N SER A 252 20.99 -13.73 -3.60
CA SER A 252 19.56 -13.47 -3.70
C SER A 252 18.89 -13.53 -2.32
N LYS A 253 18.15 -12.47 -1.98
CA LYS A 253 17.29 -12.46 -0.79
C LYS A 253 16.25 -13.59 -0.84
N ARG A 254 15.72 -13.89 -2.04
CA ARG A 254 14.69 -14.92 -2.23
C ARG A 254 15.21 -16.32 -1.88
N ASP A 255 16.48 -16.59 -2.16
CA ASP A 255 17.07 -17.90 -1.88
C ASP A 255 17.31 -18.10 -0.38
N VAL A 256 17.69 -17.03 0.33
CA VAL A 256 17.77 -17.03 1.80
C VAL A 256 16.39 -17.29 2.42
N VAL A 257 15.33 -16.62 1.92
CA VAL A 257 13.95 -16.86 2.39
C VAL A 257 13.54 -18.31 2.19
N LYS A 258 13.77 -18.88 1.00
CA LYS A 258 13.47 -20.29 0.72
C LYS A 258 14.26 -21.23 1.62
N ALA A 259 15.54 -20.96 1.85
CA ALA A 259 16.40 -21.78 2.70
C ALA A 259 15.89 -21.80 4.16
N LEU A 260 15.47 -20.65 4.68
CA LEU A 260 14.89 -20.54 6.02
C LEU A 260 13.57 -21.31 6.13
N ILE A 261 12.65 -21.15 5.17
CA ILE A 261 11.38 -21.89 5.16
C ILE A 261 11.62 -23.40 5.05
N HIS A 262 12.59 -23.84 4.25
CA HIS A 262 12.92 -25.26 4.12
C HIS A 262 13.48 -25.87 5.42
N GLN A 263 14.16 -25.07 6.24
CA GLN A 263 14.62 -25.48 7.58
C GLN A 263 13.52 -25.44 8.65
N GLY A 264 12.28 -25.10 8.26
CA GLY A 264 11.15 -25.07 9.18
C GLY A 264 10.87 -23.70 9.81
N PHE A 265 11.63 -22.65 9.46
CA PHE A 265 11.34 -21.31 9.99
C PHE A 265 10.08 -20.71 9.35
N SER A 266 9.33 -19.91 10.12
CA SER A 266 8.16 -19.21 9.59
C SER A 266 8.50 -18.20 8.49
N ASN A 267 7.55 -17.99 7.56
CA ASN A 267 7.72 -17.02 6.48
C ASN A 267 7.94 -15.58 7.00
N ASP A 268 7.28 -15.23 8.11
CA ASP A 268 7.42 -13.89 8.72
C ASP A 268 8.86 -13.67 9.23
N VAL A 269 9.45 -14.66 9.90
CA VAL A 269 10.86 -14.61 10.34
C VAL A 269 11.78 -14.57 9.12
N ALA A 270 11.54 -15.40 8.10
CA ALA A 270 12.36 -15.44 6.90
C ALA A 270 12.39 -14.10 6.16
N GLN A 271 11.21 -13.48 5.99
CA GLN A 271 11.07 -12.19 5.31
C GLN A 271 11.66 -11.04 6.14
N TRP A 272 11.55 -11.11 7.46
CA TRP A 272 12.16 -10.13 8.36
C TRP A 272 13.69 -10.20 8.34
N VAL A 273 14.29 -11.39 8.42
CA VAL A 273 15.75 -11.57 8.45
C VAL A 273 16.41 -10.92 7.23
N VAL A 274 15.84 -11.09 6.03
CA VAL A 274 16.41 -10.54 4.79
C VAL A 274 16.32 -9.00 4.67
N THR A 275 15.61 -8.32 5.58
CA THR A 275 15.68 -6.85 5.70
C THR A 275 17.06 -6.38 6.18
N ASN A 276 17.82 -7.26 6.85
CA ASN A 276 19.19 -7.01 7.28
C ASN A 276 20.25 -7.28 6.21
N LEU A 277 19.87 -7.62 4.98
CA LEU A 277 20.80 -7.77 3.85
C LEU A 277 21.04 -6.45 3.11
N ARG A 278 22.31 -6.11 2.91
CA ARG A 278 22.79 -4.90 2.21
C ARG A 278 23.40 -5.27 0.86
N PRO A 279 23.17 -4.50 -0.21
CA PRO A 279 23.88 -4.70 -1.47
C PRO A 279 25.39 -4.48 -1.30
N THR A 280 26.20 -5.38 -1.85
CA THR A 280 27.66 -5.24 -1.89
C THR A 280 28.03 -4.34 -3.07
N SER A 281 28.64 -3.17 -2.80
CA SER A 281 29.14 -2.28 -3.85
C SER A 281 30.60 -2.61 -4.17
N SER A 282 30.85 -3.72 -4.87
CA SER A 282 32.15 -4.00 -5.50
C SER A 282 32.12 -3.47 -6.93
N THR A 283 33.14 -2.71 -7.32
CA THR A 283 33.29 -2.13 -8.66
C THR A 283 33.60 -3.16 -9.76
N ASP A 284 33.81 -4.45 -9.41
CA ASP A 284 34.33 -5.48 -10.31
C ASP A 284 33.43 -6.71 -10.54
N SER A 285 32.24 -6.83 -9.93
CA SER A 285 31.36 -7.99 -10.17
C SER A 285 30.05 -7.62 -10.87
N LYS A 286 29.82 -8.20 -12.06
CA LYS A 286 28.56 -8.11 -12.84
C LYS A 286 27.34 -8.77 -12.16
N LEU A 287 27.47 -9.31 -10.95
CA LEU A 287 26.38 -9.83 -10.14
C LEU A 287 26.21 -8.98 -8.88
N SER A 288 24.98 -8.58 -8.58
CA SER A 288 24.61 -7.98 -7.30
C SER A 288 24.66 -9.05 -6.20
N SER A 289 25.70 -9.04 -5.37
CA SER A 289 25.73 -9.83 -4.13
C SER A 289 25.21 -9.00 -2.95
N PHE A 290 24.76 -9.68 -1.90
CA PHE A 290 24.30 -9.08 -0.66
C PHE A 290 25.15 -9.59 0.51
N THR A 291 25.37 -8.73 1.50
CA THR A 291 26.07 -9.05 2.75
C THR A 291 25.17 -8.75 3.95
N TRP A 292 25.41 -9.46 5.06
CA TRP A 292 24.70 -9.21 6.31
C TRP A 292 25.10 -7.86 6.91
N ALA A 293 24.11 -7.11 7.40
CA ALA A 293 24.29 -5.87 8.14
C ALA A 293 24.74 -6.08 9.60
N PHE A 294 24.99 -7.32 10.01
CA PHE A 294 25.42 -7.67 11.36
C PHE A 294 26.62 -8.61 11.33
N ASP A 295 27.39 -8.60 12.42
CA ASP A 295 28.47 -9.56 12.68
C ASP A 295 27.90 -10.79 13.39
N LEU A 296 27.61 -11.86 12.62
CA LEU A 296 26.98 -13.08 13.13
C LEU A 296 27.74 -13.73 14.29
N MET A 297 29.07 -13.65 14.31
CA MET A 297 29.87 -14.24 15.39
C MET A 297 29.65 -13.50 16.70
N GLY A 298 29.75 -12.16 16.67
CA GLY A 298 29.46 -11.34 17.83
C GLY A 298 27.98 -11.44 18.26
N ILE A 299 27.05 -11.59 17.32
CA ILE A 299 25.63 -11.85 17.61
C ILE A 299 25.44 -13.14 18.39
N ALA A 300 26.10 -14.23 17.98
CA ALA A 300 26.00 -15.52 18.65
C ALA A 300 26.52 -15.44 20.09
N GLU A 301 27.63 -14.74 20.32
CA GLU A 301 28.15 -14.46 21.66
C GLU A 301 27.18 -13.62 22.51
N MET A 302 26.60 -12.56 21.92
CA MET A 302 25.62 -11.70 22.59
C MET A 302 24.39 -12.50 23.00
N TYR A 303 23.86 -13.33 22.10
CA TYR A 303 22.68 -14.12 22.39
C TYR A 303 22.93 -15.15 23.50
N ARG A 304 24.09 -15.84 23.47
CA ARG A 304 24.50 -16.74 24.56
C ARG A 304 24.60 -16.00 25.90
N SER A 305 25.15 -14.78 25.89
CA SER A 305 25.17 -13.92 27.07
C SER A 305 23.76 -13.55 27.53
N TYR A 306 22.85 -13.23 26.61
CA TYR A 306 21.45 -12.91 26.91
C TYR A 306 20.73 -14.06 27.62
N GLU A 307 20.92 -15.30 27.16
CA GLU A 307 20.31 -16.47 27.79
C GLU A 307 20.78 -16.67 29.22
N GLY A 308 22.07 -16.48 29.48
CA GLY A 308 22.68 -16.63 30.81
C GLY A 308 22.53 -15.43 31.75
N THR A 309 22.24 -14.24 31.23
CA THR A 309 22.18 -13.00 32.02
C THR A 309 20.97 -13.00 32.95
N ASN A 310 21.24 -12.80 34.25
CA ASN A 310 20.24 -12.72 35.30
C ASN A 310 20.31 -11.33 35.97
N LEU A 311 19.25 -10.55 35.82
CA LEU A 311 19.11 -9.18 36.31
C LEU A 311 18.03 -9.07 37.39
N TRP A 312 17.68 -10.16 38.08
CA TRP A 312 16.68 -10.11 39.16
C TRP A 312 17.05 -9.14 40.27
N LYS A 313 18.34 -9.04 40.59
CA LYS A 313 18.83 -8.13 41.63
C LYS A 313 18.37 -6.68 41.42
N ILE A 314 18.41 -6.16 40.19
CA ILE A 314 18.01 -4.77 39.92
C ILE A 314 16.49 -4.58 39.88
N VAL A 315 15.73 -5.67 39.74
CA VAL A 315 14.25 -5.65 39.73
C VAL A 315 13.70 -5.79 41.15
N GLU A 316 14.37 -6.56 42.01
CA GLU A 316 13.97 -6.76 43.41
C GLU A 316 14.46 -5.63 44.32
N ASP A 317 15.56 -4.97 43.96
CA ASP A 317 16.13 -3.80 44.65
C ASP A 317 16.25 -2.64 43.65
N VAL A 318 15.11 -2.04 43.30
CA VAL A 318 15.05 -0.98 42.29
C VAL A 318 15.60 0.31 42.87
N PRO A 319 16.62 0.94 42.24
CA PRO A 319 17.18 2.18 42.76
C PRO A 319 16.15 3.31 42.79
N SER A 320 16.20 4.13 43.83
CA SER A 320 15.33 5.32 43.96
C SER A 320 15.38 6.19 42.69
N GLY A 321 14.19 6.57 42.20
CA GLY A 321 14.01 7.31 40.94
C GLY A 321 13.98 6.45 39.67
N VAL A 322 14.08 5.11 39.76
CA VAL A 322 13.88 4.21 38.61
C VAL A 322 12.50 3.58 38.65
N HIS A 323 11.77 3.66 37.53
CA HIS A 323 10.52 2.92 37.34
C HIS A 323 10.67 1.91 36.20
N VAL A 324 10.59 0.62 36.50
CA VAL A 324 10.70 -0.48 35.53
C VAL A 324 9.31 -0.95 35.12
N ASN A 325 9.04 -0.94 33.82
CA ASN A 325 7.79 -1.40 33.22
C ASN A 325 8.10 -2.60 32.34
N PHE A 326 7.58 -3.75 32.70
CA PHE A 326 7.63 -4.95 31.87
C PHE A 326 6.38 -4.99 30.99
N LEU A 327 6.54 -5.20 29.70
CA LEU A 327 5.42 -5.43 28.79
C LEU A 327 5.52 -6.84 28.21
N LYS A 328 4.72 -7.77 28.71
CA LYS A 328 4.64 -9.13 28.16
C LYS A 328 3.66 -9.17 26.99
N ALA A 329 4.07 -9.77 25.88
CA ALA A 329 3.12 -10.18 24.85
C ALA A 329 2.39 -11.44 25.33
N GLU A 330 1.06 -11.43 25.35
CA GLU A 330 0.29 -12.56 25.88
C GLU A 330 0.60 -13.88 25.16
N ARG A 331 0.69 -13.83 23.82
CA ARG A 331 0.99 -14.97 22.92
C ARG A 331 2.47 -15.07 22.56
N SER A 332 3.34 -14.40 23.30
CA SER A 332 4.77 -14.60 23.09
C SER A 332 5.14 -16.05 23.37
N LEU A 333 5.82 -16.68 22.41
CA LEU A 333 6.45 -18.00 22.60
C LEU A 333 7.69 -17.89 23.52
N HIS A 334 8.14 -16.66 23.84
CA HIS A 334 9.16 -16.45 24.86
C HIS A 334 8.59 -16.81 26.24
N ARG A 335 9.04 -17.93 26.82
CA ARG A 335 8.51 -18.43 28.10
C ARG A 335 8.81 -17.48 29.25
N TRP A 336 7.80 -16.73 29.67
CA TRP A 336 7.70 -16.17 31.01
C TRP A 336 7.33 -17.30 31.97
N ALA A 337 8.22 -17.69 32.87
CA ALA A 337 7.85 -18.65 33.89
C ALA A 337 6.87 -18.02 34.89
N LEU A 338 5.95 -18.81 35.43
CA LEU A 338 5.03 -18.35 36.47
C LEU A 338 5.78 -17.74 37.66
N GLU A 339 6.92 -18.35 38.02
CA GLU A 339 7.84 -17.84 39.05
C GLU A 339 8.37 -16.43 38.73
N ASP A 340 8.68 -16.14 37.46
CA ASP A 340 9.16 -14.82 37.05
C ASP A 340 8.03 -13.78 37.17
N LEU A 341 6.79 -14.15 36.81
CA LEU A 341 5.64 -13.27 36.97
C LEU A 341 5.35 -12.97 38.45
N GLN A 342 5.39 -14.00 39.30
CA GLN A 342 5.20 -13.85 40.74
C GLN A 342 6.25 -12.94 41.38
N ARG A 343 7.52 -13.07 40.97
CA ARG A 343 8.61 -12.21 41.47
C ARG A 343 8.46 -10.75 41.02
N ILE A 344 7.96 -10.50 39.82
CA ILE A 344 7.69 -9.12 39.37
C ILE A 344 6.53 -8.50 40.18
N HIS A 345 5.46 -9.26 40.44
CA HIS A 345 4.35 -8.75 41.26
C HIS A 345 4.79 -8.50 42.71
N ALA A 346 5.64 -9.35 43.29
CA ALA A 346 6.21 -9.10 44.61
C ALA A 346 7.08 -7.82 44.62
N ALA A 347 7.87 -7.59 43.56
CA ALA A 347 8.66 -6.36 43.43
C ALA A 347 7.79 -5.10 43.21
N GLU A 348 6.64 -5.24 42.52
CA GLU A 348 5.65 -4.16 42.33
C GLU A 348 5.05 -3.70 43.65
N GLU A 349 4.71 -4.62 44.54
CA GLU A 349 4.19 -4.32 45.88
C GLU A 349 5.23 -3.61 46.76
N LEU A 350 6.48 -4.08 46.76
CA LEU A 350 7.57 -3.52 47.58
C LEU A 350 8.05 -2.15 47.10
N ALA A 351 8.15 -1.93 45.78
CA ALA A 351 8.71 -0.70 45.23
C ALA A 351 7.82 0.55 45.46
N ALA A 352 6.51 0.36 45.63
CA ALA A 352 5.54 1.43 45.85
C ALA A 352 5.80 2.24 47.14
N GLU A 353 6.44 1.64 48.14
CA GLU A 353 6.73 2.26 49.43
C GLU A 353 8.04 3.10 49.41
N GLU A 354 8.91 2.90 48.42
CA GLU A 354 10.30 3.42 48.42
C GLU A 354 10.59 4.50 47.35
N GLY A 355 9.56 5.02 46.66
CA GLY A 355 9.74 6.03 45.60
C GLY A 355 10.44 5.50 44.34
N ALA A 356 10.41 4.18 44.15
CA ALA A 356 10.72 3.46 42.93
C ALA A 356 9.42 2.84 42.37
N GLY A 357 9.49 2.09 41.27
CA GLY A 357 8.31 1.40 40.76
C GLY A 357 8.66 0.22 39.88
N VAL A 358 7.96 -0.90 40.06
CA VAL A 358 7.96 -2.03 39.13
C VAL A 358 6.52 -2.23 38.70
N ASN A 359 6.28 -2.36 37.40
CA ASN A 359 4.93 -2.60 36.88
C ASN A 359 4.97 -3.69 35.82
N MET A 360 4.00 -4.58 35.89
CA MET A 360 3.77 -5.60 34.87
C MET A 360 2.57 -5.23 34.00
N HIS A 361 2.81 -5.12 32.70
CA HIS A 361 1.78 -4.89 31.70
C HIS A 361 1.67 -6.13 30.82
N VAL A 362 0.44 -6.55 30.52
CA VAL A 362 0.19 -7.62 29.55
C VAL A 362 -0.45 -7.01 28.32
N LEU A 363 0.21 -7.15 27.18
CA LEU A 363 -0.39 -6.82 25.89
C LEU A 363 -1.13 -8.05 25.38
N GLU A 364 -2.44 -8.05 25.62
CA GLU A 364 -3.35 -9.11 25.19
C GLU A 364 -3.18 -9.39 23.68
N ASP A 365 -3.15 -10.68 23.34
CA ASP A 365 -3.08 -11.19 21.99
C ASP A 365 -1.90 -10.74 21.13
N ALA A 366 -0.88 -10.11 21.69
CA ALA A 366 0.35 -9.79 20.95
C ALA A 366 1.30 -10.99 20.88
N GLY A 367 1.93 -11.19 19.72
CA GLY A 367 3.11 -12.06 19.59
C GLY A 367 4.39 -11.31 19.99
N HIS A 368 5.55 -11.97 19.93
CA HIS A 368 6.84 -11.43 20.38
C HIS A 368 7.17 -10.03 19.79
N TRP A 369 6.73 -9.76 18.56
CA TRP A 369 6.95 -8.49 17.84
C TRP A 369 5.83 -7.48 18.09
N VAL A 370 5.71 -7.03 19.35
CA VAL A 370 4.62 -6.15 19.86
C VAL A 370 4.40 -4.84 19.09
N HIS A 371 5.39 -4.36 18.32
CA HIS A 371 5.34 -3.08 17.59
C HIS A 371 4.88 -3.21 16.12
N TYR A 372 4.62 -4.43 15.64
CA TYR A 372 4.17 -4.75 14.26
C TYR A 372 2.77 -5.37 14.18
N ALA A 373 2.09 -5.60 15.32
CA ALA A 373 0.89 -6.43 15.34
C ALA A 373 -0.35 -5.67 14.84
N ARG A 374 -0.69 -5.83 13.56
CA ARG A 374 -1.98 -5.36 13.00
C ARG A 374 -3.19 -5.95 13.75
N ARG A 375 -3.02 -7.11 14.39
CA ARG A 375 -4.02 -7.73 15.28
C ARG A 375 -4.38 -6.90 16.50
N PHE A 376 -3.60 -5.88 16.88
CA PHE A 376 -3.98 -4.95 17.95
C PHE A 376 -5.35 -4.29 17.68
N TYR A 377 -5.71 -4.10 16.41
CA TYR A 377 -7.01 -3.56 16.01
C TYR A 377 -8.20 -4.46 16.31
N GLU A 378 -7.99 -5.74 16.65
CA GLU A 378 -9.05 -6.63 17.18
C GLU A 378 -9.62 -6.12 18.51
N ASN A 379 -8.82 -5.35 19.26
CA ASN A 379 -9.18 -4.77 20.55
C ASN A 379 -9.31 -3.24 20.49
N LEU A 380 -8.63 -2.58 19.55
CA LEU A 380 -8.77 -1.14 19.30
C LEU A 380 -9.84 -0.87 18.23
N VAL A 381 -11.11 -0.93 18.62
CA VAL A 381 -12.28 -0.69 17.75
C VAL A 381 -13.09 0.54 18.19
N PRO A 382 -13.88 1.17 17.29
CA PRO A 382 -14.90 2.14 17.69
C PRO A 382 -15.88 1.52 18.70
N SER A 383 -16.11 2.21 19.82
CA SER A 383 -16.98 1.75 20.91
C SER A 383 -18.18 2.67 21.17
N TYR A 384 -18.17 3.88 20.61
CA TYR A 384 -19.19 4.90 20.81
C TYR A 384 -19.55 5.57 19.48
N THR A 385 -20.80 6.01 19.33
CA THR A 385 -21.27 6.73 18.14
C THR A 385 -21.96 8.02 18.55
N LEU A 386 -21.50 9.15 18.00
CA LEU A 386 -22.26 10.39 18.01
C LEU A 386 -23.08 10.47 16.73
N TYR A 387 -24.39 10.47 16.90
CA TYR A 387 -25.35 10.60 15.81
C TYR A 387 -25.64 12.07 15.51
N GLU A 388 -25.91 12.36 14.23
CA GLU A 388 -26.34 13.68 13.75
C GLU A 388 -25.43 14.81 14.24
N VAL A 389 -24.13 14.64 14.00
CA VAL A 389 -23.10 15.64 14.35
C VAL A 389 -23.35 16.92 13.56
N GLU A 390 -23.33 18.05 14.26
CA GLU A 390 -23.37 19.39 13.66
C GLU A 390 -22.10 19.57 12.83
N CYS A 391 -22.23 19.43 11.51
CA CYS A 391 -21.11 19.46 10.57
C CYS A 391 -21.29 20.56 9.51
N PRO A 392 -20.18 21.11 8.99
CA PRO A 392 -20.25 22.00 7.84
C PRO A 392 -20.81 21.25 6.63
N ASP A 393 -21.47 21.99 5.73
CA ASP A 393 -22.11 21.47 4.52
C ASP A 393 -21.07 21.18 3.43
N HIS A 394 -20.20 20.20 3.71
CA HIS A 394 -19.07 19.81 2.87
C HIS A 394 -19.24 18.38 2.35
N SER A 395 -18.65 18.11 1.19
CA SER A 395 -18.52 16.77 0.63
C SER A 395 -17.24 16.12 1.15
N PHE A 396 -17.35 15.23 2.13
CA PHE A 396 -16.22 14.48 2.66
C PHE A 396 -15.79 13.37 1.70
N ARG A 397 -14.51 13.36 1.31
CA ARG A 397 -13.95 12.41 0.34
C ARG A 397 -13.31 11.19 1.02
N LYS A 398 -12.10 11.34 1.55
CA LYS A 398 -11.38 10.25 2.26
C LYS A 398 -10.25 10.79 3.14
N PHE A 399 -9.72 9.93 4.01
CA PHE A 399 -8.44 10.18 4.69
C PHE A 399 -7.26 9.86 3.76
N THR A 400 -6.14 10.55 3.94
CA THR A 400 -4.83 10.08 3.44
C THR A 400 -4.42 8.79 4.13
N ASP A 401 -3.61 7.95 3.50
CA ASP A 401 -3.27 6.61 4.03
C ASP A 401 -2.49 6.66 5.36
N ASP A 402 -1.82 7.78 5.67
CA ASP A 402 -1.20 8.03 6.98
C ASP A 402 -2.17 8.57 8.04
N GLY A 403 -3.41 8.87 7.64
CA GLY A 403 -4.46 9.43 8.49
C GLY A 403 -4.25 10.88 8.92
N GLN A 404 -3.26 11.60 8.38
CA GLN A 404 -2.97 12.97 8.81
C GLN A 404 -4.02 13.98 8.32
N TYR A 405 -4.64 13.71 7.18
CA TYR A 405 -5.54 14.65 6.52
C TYR A 405 -6.87 13.97 6.14
N LEU A 406 -7.98 14.65 6.42
CA LEU A 406 -9.28 14.37 5.84
C LEU A 406 -9.54 15.37 4.71
N ILE A 407 -9.72 14.85 3.50
CA ILE A 407 -9.96 15.64 2.30
C ILE A 407 -11.45 15.82 2.09
N SER A 408 -11.85 17.06 1.82
CA SER A 408 -13.25 17.42 1.57
C SER A 408 -13.37 18.58 0.58
N PHE A 409 -14.57 18.76 0.05
CA PHE A 409 -14.89 19.81 -0.92
C PHE A 409 -16.08 20.63 -0.45
N SER A 410 -16.13 21.91 -0.84
CA SER A 410 -17.32 22.73 -0.61
C SER A 410 -18.52 22.18 -1.39
N ARG A 411 -19.75 22.49 -0.95
CA ARG A 411 -20.98 21.98 -1.59
C ARG A 411 -21.13 22.36 -3.07
N ASN A 412 -20.61 23.52 -3.46
CA ASN A 412 -20.59 23.98 -4.85
C ASN A 412 -19.40 23.40 -5.65
N TYR A 413 -18.56 22.57 -5.02
CA TYR A 413 -17.35 21.97 -5.57
C TYR A 413 -16.39 23.01 -6.16
N GLN A 414 -16.20 24.14 -5.48
CA GLN A 414 -15.23 25.17 -5.89
C GLN A 414 -13.94 25.12 -5.06
N ASP A 415 -14.08 24.75 -3.79
CA ASP A 415 -13.02 24.87 -2.79
C ASP A 415 -12.65 23.48 -2.26
N LEU A 416 -11.35 23.26 -2.13
CA LEU A 416 -10.77 22.18 -1.34
C LEU A 416 -10.71 22.64 0.12
N ILE A 417 -11.19 21.79 1.02
CA ILE A 417 -11.06 21.98 2.47
C ILE A 417 -10.34 20.77 3.05
N VAL A 418 -9.23 21.03 3.75
CA VAL A 418 -8.43 19.99 4.37
C VAL A 418 -8.51 20.10 5.89
N TYR A 419 -8.85 18.98 6.52
CA TYR A 419 -8.97 18.88 7.97
C TYR A 419 -7.87 18.00 8.55
N ARG A 420 -7.39 18.36 9.74
CA ARG A 420 -6.57 17.48 10.58
C ARG A 420 -7.44 16.77 11.62
N PRO A 421 -7.42 15.43 11.67
CA PRO A 421 -8.10 14.68 12.72
C PRO A 421 -7.51 14.99 14.09
N ARG A 422 -8.37 15.01 15.11
CA ARG A 422 -8.01 15.20 16.52
C ARG A 422 -8.73 14.16 17.34
N TRP A 423 -8.09 13.77 18.44
CA TRP A 423 -8.74 12.96 19.44
C TRP A 423 -9.53 13.83 20.41
N LEU A 424 -10.75 13.40 20.73
CA LEU A 424 -11.52 14.00 21.82
C LEU A 424 -10.71 13.89 23.11
N SER A 425 -10.40 15.03 23.72
CA SER A 425 -9.72 15.11 25.01
C SER A 425 -10.59 15.93 25.96
N PHE A 426 -11.32 15.26 26.84
CA PHE A 426 -12.05 15.88 27.93
C PHE A 426 -11.49 15.34 29.25
N SER A 427 -11.14 16.25 30.17
CA SER A 427 -10.81 15.89 31.55
C SER A 427 -12.12 15.79 32.33
N CYS A 428 -12.42 14.60 32.82
CA CYS A 428 -13.46 14.36 33.82
C CYS A 428 -12.77 14.32 35.19
N LYS A 429 -13.40 14.95 36.20
CA LYS A 429 -12.79 15.17 37.53
C LYS A 429 -13.16 14.10 38.56
N ASP A 430 -14.08 13.19 38.23
CA ASP A 430 -14.65 12.19 39.14
C ASP A 430 -14.27 10.76 38.72
N GLU A 431 -14.31 9.81 39.64
CA GLU A 431 -13.79 8.43 39.47
C GLU A 431 -14.56 7.56 38.45
N ASP A 432 -15.71 8.01 37.93
CA ASP A 432 -16.66 7.23 37.11
C ASP A 432 -16.88 7.86 35.71
N CYS A 433 -15.80 8.17 34.99
CA CYS A 433 -15.86 8.90 33.71
C CYS A 433 -16.59 8.17 32.57
N ASP A 434 -16.80 6.85 32.63
CA ASP A 434 -17.50 6.08 31.58
C ASP A 434 -19.03 6.27 31.59
N LYS A 435 -19.61 6.70 32.71
CA LYS A 435 -21.08 6.83 32.88
C LYS A 435 -21.64 8.19 32.47
N HIS A 436 -20.80 9.21 32.30
CA HIS A 436 -21.26 10.56 31.99
C HIS A 436 -21.52 10.74 30.50
N ASP A 437 -22.56 11.49 30.13
CA ASP A 437 -22.76 11.91 28.75
C ASP A 437 -21.66 12.88 28.31
N LEU A 438 -21.28 12.80 27.03
CA LEU A 438 -20.33 13.75 26.46
C LEU A 438 -20.93 15.17 26.49
N PRO A 439 -20.11 16.21 26.72
CA PRO A 439 -20.61 17.58 26.74
C PRO A 439 -21.21 17.94 25.38
N SER A 440 -22.22 18.81 25.35
CA SER A 440 -22.95 19.19 24.12
C SER A 440 -22.02 19.64 22.98
N LYS A 441 -20.90 20.30 23.30
CA LYS A 441 -19.85 20.68 22.33
C LYS A 441 -19.26 19.50 21.55
N ALA A 442 -19.27 18.28 22.11
CA ALA A 442 -18.78 17.08 21.44
C ALA A 442 -19.61 16.71 20.20
N LYS A 443 -20.87 17.19 20.11
CA LYS A 443 -21.72 17.02 18.92
C LYS A 443 -21.32 17.91 17.74
N ARG A 444 -20.26 18.72 17.87
CA ARG A 444 -19.73 19.55 16.78
C ARG A 444 -18.59 18.85 16.05
N PHE A 445 -18.57 18.97 14.73
CA PHE A 445 -17.52 18.42 13.88
C PHE A 445 -16.12 18.92 14.27
N GLU A 446 -16.00 20.18 14.70
CA GLU A 446 -14.74 20.81 15.11
C GLU A 446 -14.11 20.17 16.34
N SER A 447 -14.89 19.40 17.12
CA SER A 447 -14.36 18.64 18.26
C SER A 447 -13.47 17.48 17.84
N PHE A 448 -13.62 16.99 16.60
CA PHE A 448 -12.85 15.88 16.04
C PHE A 448 -11.92 16.30 14.91
N PHE A 449 -12.16 17.46 14.30
CA PHE A 449 -11.44 17.89 13.11
C PHE A 449 -11.11 19.37 13.19
N THR A 450 -9.85 19.73 12.97
CA THR A 450 -9.44 21.13 12.83
C THR A 450 -9.20 21.44 11.36
N GLN A 451 -9.92 22.41 10.82
CA GLN A 451 -9.68 22.89 9.46
C GLN A 451 -8.27 23.49 9.40
N LEU A 452 -7.44 22.98 8.50
CA LEU A 452 -6.10 23.52 8.28
C LEU A 452 -6.15 24.72 7.34
N TYR A 453 -6.81 24.55 6.19
CA TYR A 453 -6.98 25.57 5.19
C TYR A 453 -8.20 25.27 4.30
N SER A 454 -8.63 26.29 3.58
CA SER A 454 -9.57 26.19 2.47
C SER A 454 -8.97 26.97 1.29
N VAL A 455 -8.95 26.35 0.12
CA VAL A 455 -8.34 26.90 -1.09
C VAL A 455 -9.26 26.68 -2.28
N SER A 456 -9.48 27.72 -3.07
CA SER A 456 -10.29 27.64 -4.28
C SER A 456 -9.47 26.97 -5.38
N LEU A 457 -9.97 25.85 -5.90
CA LEU A 457 -9.30 25.11 -6.98
C LEU A 457 -9.98 25.34 -8.33
N ALA A 458 -11.29 25.61 -8.33
CA ALA A 458 -12.03 25.87 -9.56
C ALA A 458 -12.31 27.37 -9.73
N SER A 459 -12.48 27.81 -10.98
CA SER A 459 -12.81 29.18 -11.33
C SER A 459 -14.01 29.23 -12.29
N CYS A 460 -14.79 30.32 -12.24
CA CYS A 460 -15.88 30.61 -13.16
C CYS A 460 -16.93 29.48 -13.26
N ASN A 461 -16.83 28.67 -14.33
CA ASN A 461 -17.76 27.60 -14.72
C ASN A 461 -17.19 26.18 -14.47
N GLU A 462 -15.96 26.08 -13.99
CA GLU A 462 -15.36 24.80 -13.64
C GLU A 462 -15.89 24.31 -12.28
N ARG A 463 -15.85 22.99 -12.06
CA ARG A 463 -16.11 22.38 -10.75
C ARG A 463 -15.05 21.34 -10.46
N ILE A 464 -14.69 21.21 -9.18
CA ILE A 464 -13.84 20.12 -8.69
C ILE A 464 -14.54 18.80 -8.98
N CYS A 465 -13.82 17.88 -9.59
CA CYS A 465 -14.27 16.51 -9.78
C CYS A 465 -14.23 15.77 -8.45
N LYS A 466 -15.33 15.78 -7.70
CA LYS A 466 -15.45 15.21 -6.34
C LYS A 466 -14.97 13.75 -6.20
N ASP A 467 -15.01 12.99 -7.30
CA ASP A 467 -14.63 11.58 -7.35
C ASP A 467 -13.17 11.35 -7.78
N PHE A 468 -12.39 12.41 -7.94
CA PHE A 468 -10.99 12.38 -8.30
C PHE A 468 -10.12 12.96 -7.19
N PHE A 469 -9.21 12.13 -6.68
CA PHE A 469 -8.14 12.56 -5.77
C PHE A 469 -7.06 11.47 -5.72
N LEU A 470 -5.83 11.88 -5.99
CA LEU A 470 -4.62 11.06 -5.89
C LEU A 470 -3.57 11.82 -5.07
N TYR A 471 -2.60 11.12 -4.48
CA TYR A 471 -1.50 11.76 -3.73
C TYR A 471 -0.24 10.90 -3.78
N MET A 472 0.94 11.51 -3.63
CA MET A 472 2.20 10.77 -3.68
C MET A 472 2.49 9.98 -2.39
N GLU A 473 3.31 8.94 -2.49
CA GLU A 473 3.79 8.18 -1.33
C GLU A 473 4.63 9.08 -0.41
N GLY A 474 4.09 9.40 0.77
CA GLY A 474 4.62 10.42 1.69
C GLY A 474 3.66 11.58 1.97
N ASN A 475 2.53 11.64 1.24
CA ASN A 475 1.45 12.62 1.43
C ASN A 475 1.91 14.08 1.39
N GLN A 476 3.02 14.35 0.70
CA GLN A 476 3.52 15.70 0.51
C GLN A 476 2.66 16.47 -0.50
N PHE A 477 2.32 15.81 -1.61
CA PHE A 477 1.55 16.41 -2.70
C PHE A 477 0.25 15.64 -2.95
N GLY A 478 -0.83 16.40 -3.17
CA GLY A 478 -2.13 15.93 -3.64
C GLY A 478 -2.37 16.42 -5.06
N LEU A 479 -2.97 15.56 -5.87
CA LEU A 479 -3.40 15.84 -7.24
C LEU A 479 -4.92 15.86 -7.29
N PHE A 480 -5.45 17.00 -7.72
CA PHE A 480 -6.88 17.27 -7.88
C PHE A 480 -7.20 17.53 -9.35
N ALA A 481 -8.48 17.49 -9.71
CA ALA A 481 -8.92 17.83 -11.05
C ALA A 481 -10.18 18.70 -11.01
N THR A 482 -10.24 19.70 -11.88
CA THR A 482 -11.43 20.50 -12.17
C THR A 482 -11.84 20.29 -13.62
N SER A 483 -13.13 20.43 -13.90
CA SER A 483 -13.64 20.33 -15.26
C SER A 483 -14.83 21.25 -15.50
N THR A 484 -14.98 21.70 -16.74
CA THR A 484 -16.26 22.25 -17.22
C THR A 484 -17.30 21.15 -17.43
N ALA A 485 -18.53 21.52 -17.80
CA ALA A 485 -19.59 20.57 -18.10
C ALA A 485 -19.28 19.75 -19.37
N GLN A 486 -19.73 18.50 -19.39
CA GLN A 486 -19.59 17.61 -20.54
C GLN A 486 -20.53 18.05 -21.68
N ILE A 487 -20.01 18.04 -22.90
CA ILE A 487 -20.71 18.28 -24.15
C ILE A 487 -20.85 16.93 -24.86
N HIS A 488 -22.06 16.35 -24.85
CA HIS A 488 -22.29 15.01 -25.39
C HIS A 488 -22.22 14.96 -26.92
N ASP A 489 -22.73 15.98 -27.62
CA ASP A 489 -22.79 16.01 -29.09
C ASP A 489 -21.64 16.84 -29.71
N ALA A 490 -20.41 16.60 -29.25
CA ALA A 490 -19.25 17.35 -29.72
C ALA A 490 -18.70 16.80 -31.06
N PRO A 491 -18.42 17.65 -32.07
CA PRO A 491 -17.99 17.21 -33.40
C PRO A 491 -16.60 16.54 -33.38
N ALA A 492 -16.42 15.52 -34.20
CA ALA A 492 -15.17 14.74 -34.32
C ALA A 492 -14.10 15.49 -35.14
N VAL A 493 -13.62 16.62 -34.63
CA VAL A 493 -12.60 17.46 -35.28
C VAL A 493 -11.20 17.06 -34.83
N GLY A 494 -10.22 17.09 -35.76
CA GLY A 494 -8.80 16.96 -35.44
C GLY A 494 -8.38 15.61 -34.88
N GLY A 495 -8.95 14.50 -35.38
CA GLY A 495 -8.63 13.15 -34.93
C GLY A 495 -9.43 12.67 -33.70
N ALA A 496 -10.40 13.46 -33.23
CA ALA A 496 -11.30 13.06 -32.17
C ALA A 496 -12.17 11.85 -32.55
N ILE A 497 -12.36 10.92 -31.62
CA ILE A 497 -13.23 9.75 -31.79
C ILE A 497 -14.70 10.18 -31.77
N GLN A 498 -15.44 9.81 -32.81
CA GLN A 498 -16.88 10.05 -32.91
C GLN A 498 -17.65 9.32 -31.81
N GLY A 499 -18.61 9.99 -31.17
CA GLY A 499 -19.43 9.43 -30.09
C GLY A 499 -18.83 9.57 -28.69
N VAL A 500 -17.56 10.00 -28.57
CA VAL A 500 -16.98 10.38 -27.27
C VAL A 500 -17.39 11.82 -26.95
N PRO A 501 -17.83 12.15 -25.71
CA PRO A 501 -18.13 13.52 -25.31
C PRO A 501 -16.88 14.41 -25.33
N SER A 502 -17.07 15.72 -25.21
CA SER A 502 -15.99 16.68 -25.00
C SER A 502 -16.16 17.41 -23.69
N ILE A 503 -15.06 17.70 -23.01
CA ILE A 503 -14.99 18.65 -21.90
C ILE A 503 -14.09 19.78 -22.40
N GLU A 504 -14.64 21.00 -22.43
CA GLU A 504 -13.94 22.17 -22.97
C GLU A 504 -12.60 22.40 -22.25
N LYS A 505 -12.58 22.27 -20.93
CA LYS A 505 -11.38 22.44 -20.11
C LYS A 505 -11.35 21.47 -18.94
N ILE A 506 -10.25 20.72 -18.82
CA ILE A 506 -9.92 19.84 -17.70
C ILE A 506 -8.58 20.33 -17.13
N THR A 507 -8.54 20.67 -15.84
CA THR A 507 -7.32 21.15 -15.18
C THR A 507 -6.92 20.17 -14.09
N PHE A 508 -5.73 19.59 -14.18
CA PHE A 508 -5.11 18.85 -13.08
C PHE A 508 -4.27 19.80 -12.24
N ILE A 509 -4.45 19.80 -10.93
CA ILE A 509 -3.83 20.76 -10.01
C ILE A 509 -3.00 19.99 -9.00
N LEU A 510 -1.70 20.28 -8.96
CA LEU A 510 -0.77 19.75 -7.97
C LEU A 510 -0.68 20.71 -6.80
N LEU A 511 -0.92 20.20 -5.59
CA LEU A 511 -1.00 21.01 -4.38
C LEU A 511 -0.21 20.37 -3.25
N ARG A 512 0.45 21.18 -2.42
CA ARG A 512 1.09 20.73 -1.19
C ARG A 512 0.07 20.57 -0.07
N LEU A 513 -0.07 19.35 0.44
CA LEU A 513 -1.11 19.01 1.42
C LEU A 513 -0.90 19.61 2.81
N GLU A 514 0.33 20.04 3.12
CA GLU A 514 0.66 20.62 4.43
C GLU A 514 0.01 21.99 4.65
N ASP A 515 0.03 22.85 3.62
CA ASP A 515 -0.32 24.27 3.72
C ASP A 515 -1.28 24.76 2.62
N GLY A 516 -1.66 23.92 1.66
CA GLY A 516 -2.64 24.26 0.63
C GLY A 516 -2.08 25.04 -0.54
N VAL A 517 -0.76 25.18 -0.66
CA VAL A 517 -0.14 25.91 -1.78
C VAL A 517 -0.27 25.11 -3.07
N ILE A 518 -0.89 25.72 -4.08
CA ILE A 518 -0.91 25.21 -5.45
C ILE A 518 0.49 25.40 -6.04
N LEU A 519 1.09 24.32 -6.53
CA LEU A 519 2.47 24.30 -7.01
C LEU A 519 2.55 24.34 -8.54
N ASP A 520 1.68 23.61 -9.21
CA ASP A 520 1.67 23.48 -10.66
C ASP A 520 0.29 23.00 -11.16
N ASP A 521 0.01 23.20 -12.44
CA ASP A 521 -1.20 22.72 -13.09
C ASP A 521 -0.97 22.22 -14.51
N LYS A 522 -1.84 21.33 -14.97
CA LYS A 522 -1.84 20.80 -16.34
C LYS A 522 -3.25 20.86 -16.92
N VAL A 523 -3.41 21.61 -18.00
CA VAL A 523 -4.70 21.81 -18.67
C VAL A 523 -4.81 20.98 -19.95
N PHE A 524 -5.96 20.35 -20.14
CA PHE A 524 -6.40 19.71 -21.39
C PHE A 524 -7.64 20.43 -21.92
N TYR A 525 -7.66 20.68 -23.23
CA TYR A 525 -8.76 21.39 -23.89
C TYR A 525 -9.50 20.50 -24.87
N ASN A 526 -10.83 20.63 -24.89
CA ASN A 526 -11.74 19.91 -25.79
C ASN A 526 -11.52 18.39 -25.81
N ASP A 527 -11.22 17.82 -24.65
CA ASP A 527 -10.86 16.41 -24.48
C ASP A 527 -11.81 15.72 -23.50
N PHE A 528 -11.71 14.41 -23.36
CA PHE A 528 -12.44 13.64 -22.38
C PHE A 528 -11.50 12.72 -21.62
N VAL A 529 -11.28 13.04 -20.35
CA VAL A 529 -10.61 12.16 -19.38
C VAL A 529 -11.66 11.66 -18.38
N ASN A 530 -11.75 10.35 -18.18
CA ASN A 530 -12.71 9.78 -17.23
C ASN A 530 -12.22 9.95 -15.77
N LEU A 531 -12.55 11.07 -15.15
CA LEU A 531 -12.11 11.40 -13.78
C LEU A 531 -12.89 10.65 -12.69
N THR A 532 -14.02 10.03 -13.03
CA THR A 532 -14.88 9.32 -12.07
C THR A 532 -14.10 8.16 -11.45
N HIS A 533 -13.96 8.14 -10.11
CA HIS A 533 -13.22 7.12 -9.37
C HIS A 533 -11.79 6.86 -9.93
N ASN A 534 -11.09 7.93 -10.32
CA ASN A 534 -9.73 7.89 -10.86
C ASN A 534 -9.60 6.96 -12.10
N MET A 535 -10.66 6.75 -12.89
CA MET A 535 -10.64 5.71 -13.93
C MET A 535 -9.68 5.99 -15.09
N GLY A 536 -9.58 7.25 -15.53
CA GLY A 536 -8.75 7.68 -16.65
C GLY A 536 -7.33 8.07 -16.26
N VAL A 537 -6.96 7.91 -14.98
CA VAL A 537 -5.70 8.42 -14.45
C VAL A 537 -5.08 7.41 -13.47
N PHE A 538 -3.80 7.11 -13.63
CA PHE A 538 -3.08 6.20 -12.75
C PHE A 538 -1.77 6.81 -12.29
N LEU A 539 -1.51 6.81 -10.97
CA LEU A 539 -0.27 7.26 -10.36
C LEU A 539 0.55 6.05 -9.87
N TYR A 540 1.83 6.02 -10.21
CA TYR A 540 2.80 5.02 -9.77
C TYR A 540 4.12 5.69 -9.36
N ASP A 541 4.49 5.59 -8.09
CA ASP A 541 5.53 6.41 -7.46
C ASP A 541 5.30 7.91 -7.75
N ASP A 542 6.03 8.46 -8.71
CA ASP A 542 6.02 9.84 -9.20
C ASP A 542 5.56 9.96 -10.67
N LEU A 543 5.25 8.84 -11.33
CA LEU A 543 4.77 8.80 -12.72
C LEU A 543 3.26 8.79 -12.78
N LEU A 544 2.69 9.66 -13.59
CA LEU A 544 1.27 9.84 -13.80
C LEU A 544 0.91 9.50 -15.25
N ALA A 545 -0.04 8.60 -15.44
CA ALA A 545 -0.63 8.31 -16.74
C ALA A 545 -2.04 8.89 -16.82
N ILE A 546 -2.32 9.71 -17.83
CA ILE A 546 -3.63 10.32 -18.09
C ILE A 546 -4.11 9.87 -19.48
N VAL A 547 -5.29 9.28 -19.56
CA VAL A 547 -5.87 8.79 -20.81
C VAL A 547 -6.80 9.85 -21.40
N SER A 548 -6.37 10.42 -22.53
CA SER A 548 -7.22 11.15 -23.46
C SER A 548 -8.10 10.14 -24.21
N LEU A 549 -9.36 9.99 -23.78
CA LEU A 549 -10.29 9.08 -24.44
C LEU A 549 -10.72 9.61 -25.81
N ARG A 550 -10.81 10.95 -25.95
CA ARG A 550 -11.26 11.56 -27.20
C ARG A 550 -10.20 11.48 -28.28
N TYR A 551 -8.92 11.67 -27.96
CA TYR A 551 -7.82 11.66 -28.93
C TYR A 551 -6.96 10.40 -28.89
N GLN A 552 -7.26 9.45 -28.00
CA GLN A 552 -6.59 8.15 -27.90
C GLN A 552 -5.09 8.27 -27.60
N ILE A 553 -4.76 9.19 -26.67
CA ILE A 553 -3.40 9.46 -26.21
C ILE A 553 -3.29 9.14 -24.72
N ILE A 554 -2.23 8.43 -24.34
CA ILE A 554 -1.81 8.24 -22.95
C ILE A 554 -0.69 9.25 -22.68
N HIS A 555 -0.98 10.28 -21.90
CA HIS A 555 0.00 11.26 -21.45
C HIS A 555 0.72 10.73 -20.21
N ILE A 556 2.04 10.62 -20.29
CA ILE A 556 2.92 10.24 -19.18
C ILE A 556 3.58 11.51 -18.66
N LEU A 557 3.27 11.87 -17.42
CA LEU A 557 3.86 12.99 -16.70
C LEU A 557 4.66 12.47 -15.50
N GLN A 558 5.60 13.28 -15.01
CA GLN A 558 6.35 13.03 -13.79
C GLN A 558 6.17 14.18 -12.81
N ILE A 559 5.80 13.85 -11.58
CA ILE A 559 5.76 14.79 -10.46
C ILE A 559 7.17 14.89 -9.87
N ARG A 560 7.80 16.07 -9.94
CA ARG A 560 9.13 16.28 -9.35
C ARG A 560 9.03 16.65 -7.87
N ASP A 561 10.07 16.35 -7.09
CA ASP A 561 10.17 16.77 -5.69
C ASP A 561 10.09 18.31 -5.50
N SER A 562 10.41 19.07 -6.56
CA SER A 562 10.25 20.53 -6.60
C SER A 562 8.80 20.99 -6.64
N GLY A 563 7.84 20.08 -6.87
CA GLY A 563 6.43 20.40 -7.03
C GLY A 563 6.02 20.75 -8.45
N ASN A 564 6.68 20.19 -9.47
CA ASN A 564 6.36 20.45 -10.88
C ASN A 564 5.80 19.22 -11.59
N LEU A 565 4.87 19.44 -12.53
CA LEU A 565 4.34 18.45 -13.45
C LEU A 565 5.11 18.54 -14.78
N VAL A 566 5.91 17.52 -15.08
CA VAL A 566 6.74 17.48 -16.29
C VAL A 566 6.21 16.44 -17.27
N ASP A 567 5.89 16.84 -18.50
CA ASP A 567 5.58 15.89 -19.57
C ASP A 567 6.80 15.03 -19.90
N VAL A 568 6.64 13.72 -19.84
CA VAL A 568 7.69 12.74 -20.14
C VAL A 568 7.46 12.10 -21.50
N ARG A 569 6.21 11.75 -21.83
CA ARG A 569 5.87 11.07 -23.08
C ARG A 569 4.39 11.19 -23.42
N ALA A 570 4.06 11.13 -24.71
CA ALA A 570 2.71 10.87 -25.19
C ALA A 570 2.70 9.57 -26.01
N ILE A 571 1.79 8.64 -25.69
CA ILE A 571 1.67 7.34 -26.37
C ILE A 571 0.30 7.26 -27.02
N GLY A 572 0.23 7.20 -28.35
CA GLY A 572 -1.03 7.16 -29.09
C GLY A 572 -0.77 6.93 -30.58
N GLU A 573 -1.01 7.98 -31.38
CA GLU A 573 -0.66 8.03 -32.81
C GLU A 573 0.84 7.81 -33.06
N PHE A 574 1.66 8.31 -32.15
CA PHE A 574 3.10 8.08 -32.10
C PHE A 574 3.47 7.37 -30.80
N CYS A 575 4.50 6.53 -30.84
CA CYS A 575 5.05 5.84 -29.67
C CYS A 575 6.43 6.35 -29.29
N ARG A 576 7.15 6.96 -30.23
CA ARG A 576 8.43 7.64 -30.03
C ARG A 576 8.31 9.09 -30.48
N GLU A 577 9.15 9.94 -29.89
CA GLU A 577 9.17 11.38 -30.16
C GLU A 577 9.56 11.70 -31.62
N ASP A 578 10.34 10.83 -32.26
CA ASP A 578 10.82 10.97 -33.63
C ASP A 578 9.96 10.26 -34.69
N ASP A 579 8.90 9.53 -34.29
CA ASP A 579 8.04 8.77 -35.21
C ASP A 579 7.41 9.68 -36.27
N GLN A 580 6.98 10.88 -35.89
CA GLN A 580 6.35 11.83 -36.82
C GLN A 580 7.33 12.29 -37.91
N LEU A 581 8.58 12.58 -37.53
CA LEU A 581 9.64 12.96 -38.47
C LEU A 581 9.95 11.80 -39.43
N PHE A 582 10.05 10.58 -38.89
CA PHE A 582 10.31 9.38 -39.68
C PHE A 582 9.21 9.12 -40.72
N LEU A 583 7.94 9.17 -40.30
CA LEU A 583 6.79 8.96 -41.20
C LEU A 583 6.71 10.04 -42.29
N ASN A 584 6.94 11.30 -41.94
CA ASN A 584 6.95 12.40 -42.92
C ASN A 584 8.08 12.24 -43.95
N SER A 585 9.28 11.81 -43.52
CA SER A 585 10.41 11.58 -44.43
C SER A 585 10.15 10.44 -45.42
N ASN A 586 9.48 9.38 -44.98
CA ASN A 586 9.13 8.23 -45.83
C ASN A 586 7.95 8.51 -46.76
N ALA A 587 6.95 9.28 -46.31
CA ALA A 587 5.83 9.71 -47.14
C ALA A 587 6.30 10.56 -48.34
N GLN A 588 7.30 11.44 -48.11
CA GLN A 588 7.95 12.18 -49.19
C GLN A 588 8.70 11.25 -50.16
N GLY A 589 9.39 10.22 -49.66
CA GLY A 589 10.07 9.22 -50.48
C GLY A 589 9.15 8.38 -51.38
N MET A 590 7.96 7.99 -50.89
CA MET A 590 6.97 7.27 -51.70
C MET A 590 6.32 8.16 -52.78
N ALA A 591 6.10 9.45 -52.50
CA ALA A 591 5.58 10.40 -53.48
C ALA A 591 6.54 10.64 -54.67
N PHE A 592 7.85 10.39 -54.51
CA PHE A 592 8.80 10.40 -55.63
C PHE A 592 8.72 9.14 -56.50
N SER A 593 8.28 8.00 -55.98
CA SER A 593 8.18 6.76 -56.76
C SER A 593 6.95 6.73 -57.67
N ASP A 594 5.87 7.43 -57.32
CA ASP A 594 4.67 7.51 -58.16
C ASP A 594 4.81 8.49 -59.33
N LYS A 595 5.73 9.47 -59.25
CA LYS A 595 6.02 10.36 -60.40
C LYS A 595 6.73 9.65 -61.55
N ASN A 596 7.38 8.51 -61.32
CA ASN A 596 8.04 7.73 -62.38
C ASN A 596 7.09 6.80 -63.15
N LYS A 597 5.78 6.75 -62.83
CA LYS A 597 4.79 5.94 -63.56
C LYS A 597 3.75 6.75 -64.35
N GLN A 598 3.82 8.08 -64.34
CA GLN A 598 2.91 8.94 -65.12
C GLN A 598 3.66 9.85 -66.10
N HIS A 599 4.30 9.26 -67.11
CA HIS A 599 4.68 9.99 -68.32
C HIS A 599 4.31 9.19 -69.56
N GLN A 600 3.04 9.28 -69.96
CA GLN A 600 2.65 9.28 -71.37
C GLN A 600 1.26 9.95 -71.54
N LEU A 601 1.27 11.00 -72.37
CA LEU A 601 0.17 11.73 -73.05
C LEU A 601 -0.24 13.12 -72.50
N PRO A 602 -0.58 14.07 -73.41
CA PRO A 602 -0.31 15.48 -73.20
C PRO A 602 -1.55 16.39 -73.23
N GLY A 603 -1.45 17.54 -72.56
CA GLY A 603 -2.16 18.77 -72.94
C GLY A 603 -3.07 19.37 -71.88
N GLY A 604 -2.82 20.66 -71.56
CA GLY A 604 -3.88 21.61 -71.23
C GLY A 604 -3.85 22.25 -69.83
N HIS A 605 -3.35 23.49 -69.82
CA HIS A 605 -3.68 24.60 -68.92
C HIS A 605 -3.18 24.61 -67.45
N ILE A 606 -2.34 25.63 -67.22
CA ILE A 606 -1.83 26.13 -65.95
C ILE A 606 -2.87 27.10 -65.39
N GLU A 607 -3.44 26.80 -64.22
CA GLU A 607 -3.93 27.83 -63.29
C GLU A 607 -3.39 27.55 -61.88
N ASN A 608 -2.73 28.58 -61.34
CA ASN A 608 -2.17 28.62 -60.01
C ASN A 608 -3.30 28.68 -58.98
N ASN A 609 -3.42 27.66 -58.14
CA ASN A 609 -4.07 27.80 -56.83
C ASN A 609 -3.25 27.04 -55.78
N VAL A 610 -2.57 27.81 -54.92
CA VAL A 610 -1.93 27.32 -53.69
C VAL A 610 -3.04 27.07 -52.67
N HIS A 611 -3.73 25.94 -52.81
CA HIS A 611 -4.43 25.32 -51.71
C HIS A 611 -3.56 24.15 -51.23
N GLN A 612 -3.01 24.28 -50.02
CA GLN A 612 -2.47 23.16 -49.28
C GLN A 612 -3.58 22.11 -49.18
N GLY A 613 -3.50 21.09 -50.02
CA GLY A 613 -4.42 19.97 -50.03
C GLY A 613 -4.42 19.31 -48.67
N GLN A 614 -5.58 19.30 -48.01
CA GLN A 614 -5.81 18.37 -46.92
C GLN A 614 -5.57 16.94 -47.44
N PRO A 615 -4.86 16.09 -46.70
CA PRO A 615 -4.76 14.70 -47.08
C PRO A 615 -6.16 14.08 -47.02
N ASN A 616 -6.52 13.37 -48.09
CA ASN A 616 -7.75 12.61 -48.24
C ASN A 616 -8.02 11.78 -46.96
N PRO A 617 -9.21 11.86 -46.32
CA PRO A 617 -9.49 11.12 -45.07
C PRO A 617 -9.55 9.59 -45.23
N GLY A 618 -9.53 9.08 -46.46
CA GLY A 618 -9.80 7.68 -46.79
C GLY A 618 -8.62 6.71 -46.66
N SER A 619 -7.42 7.17 -46.29
CA SER A 619 -6.26 6.28 -46.12
C SER A 619 -5.28 6.79 -45.07
N SER A 620 -5.73 6.99 -43.83
CA SER A 620 -4.78 7.15 -42.72
C SER A 620 -4.12 5.80 -42.46
N PHE A 621 -2.82 5.68 -42.74
CA PHE A 621 -2.04 4.52 -42.31
C PHE A 621 -2.22 4.34 -40.80
N LEU A 622 -2.54 3.12 -40.36
CA LEU A 622 -2.56 2.79 -38.93
C LEU A 622 -1.13 2.99 -38.40
N SER A 623 -0.98 3.87 -37.40
CA SER A 623 0.29 4.25 -36.79
C SER A 623 0.30 3.94 -35.28
N GLY A 624 1.47 4.14 -34.66
CA GLY A 624 1.64 4.13 -33.22
C GLY A 624 1.18 2.84 -32.54
N ILE A 625 0.38 2.99 -31.49
CA ILE A 625 0.02 1.86 -30.63
C ILE A 625 -0.92 0.86 -31.31
N LYS A 626 -1.82 1.34 -32.18
CA LYS A 626 -2.73 0.47 -32.94
C LYS A 626 -1.97 -0.39 -33.95
N GLN A 627 -1.00 0.20 -34.65
CA GLN A 627 -0.15 -0.52 -35.59
C GLN A 627 0.68 -1.60 -34.88
N ARG A 628 1.25 -1.28 -33.72
CA ARG A 628 2.04 -2.22 -32.92
C ARG A 628 1.19 -3.37 -32.40
N LEU A 629 -0.03 -3.07 -31.97
CA LEU A 629 -1.01 -4.08 -31.56
C LEU A 629 -1.35 -5.05 -32.70
N LEU A 630 -1.72 -4.53 -33.87
CA LEU A 630 -2.07 -5.37 -35.02
C LEU A 630 -0.88 -6.21 -35.49
N SER A 631 0.33 -5.62 -35.47
CA SER A 631 1.56 -6.33 -35.81
C SER A 631 1.84 -7.46 -34.84
N PHE A 632 1.66 -7.23 -33.53
CA PHE A 632 1.80 -8.26 -32.51
C PHE A 632 0.81 -9.41 -32.73
N ILE A 633 -0.47 -9.12 -32.96
CA ILE A 633 -1.50 -10.15 -33.20
C ILE A 633 -1.16 -10.97 -34.43
N PHE A 634 -0.77 -10.31 -35.53
CA PHE A 634 -0.37 -10.98 -36.76
C PHE A 634 0.86 -11.88 -36.55
N GLN A 635 1.93 -11.35 -35.94
CA GLN A 635 3.17 -12.09 -35.69
C GLN A 635 2.94 -13.26 -34.73
N SER A 636 2.11 -13.09 -33.71
CA SER A 636 1.75 -14.16 -32.78
C SER A 636 1.10 -15.32 -33.52
N ILE A 637 0.12 -15.06 -34.39
CA ILE A 637 -0.55 -16.11 -35.19
C ILE A 637 0.41 -16.70 -36.23
N TRP A 638 1.24 -15.87 -36.85
CA TRP A 638 2.21 -16.30 -37.85
C TRP A 638 3.24 -17.27 -37.26
N ASN A 639 3.72 -17.00 -36.05
CA ASN A 639 4.76 -17.78 -35.38
C ASN A 639 4.22 -19.00 -34.63
N GLU A 640 2.93 -19.03 -34.29
CA GLU A 640 2.27 -20.16 -33.59
C GLU A 640 2.21 -21.40 -34.48
N GLU A 641 1.90 -21.23 -35.77
CA GLU A 641 1.66 -22.34 -36.70
C GLU A 641 2.87 -22.61 -37.60
N ARG A 642 3.37 -23.85 -37.58
CA ARG A 642 4.56 -24.24 -38.36
C ARG A 642 4.22 -24.61 -39.80
N ASP A 643 3.01 -25.10 -40.05
CA ASP A 643 2.55 -25.45 -41.39
C ASP A 643 2.04 -24.21 -42.14
N ASP A 644 2.55 -23.99 -43.36
CA ASP A 644 2.26 -22.79 -44.14
C ASP A 644 0.77 -22.70 -44.55
N ASN A 645 0.13 -23.81 -44.87
CA ASN A 645 -1.28 -23.83 -45.28
C ASN A 645 -2.20 -23.55 -44.09
N LEU A 646 -1.95 -24.22 -42.96
CA LEU A 646 -2.71 -24.02 -41.73
C LEU A 646 -2.48 -22.62 -41.14
N ARG A 647 -1.27 -22.05 -41.30
CA ARG A 647 -0.96 -20.66 -40.93
C ARG A 647 -1.84 -19.67 -41.69
N ILE A 648 -1.91 -19.79 -43.02
CA ILE A 648 -2.74 -18.90 -43.85
C ILE A 648 -4.22 -19.04 -43.50
N GLN A 649 -4.71 -20.27 -43.29
CA GLN A 649 -6.10 -20.49 -42.86
C GLN A 649 -6.39 -19.87 -41.49
N THR A 650 -5.47 -20.01 -40.54
CA THR A 650 -5.60 -19.45 -39.19
C THR A 650 -5.58 -17.93 -39.23
N LEU A 651 -4.69 -17.31 -40.02
CA LEU A 651 -4.68 -15.85 -40.23
C LEU A 651 -5.98 -15.35 -40.83
N ARG A 652 -6.52 -16.03 -41.86
CA ARG A 652 -7.81 -15.67 -42.45
C ARG A 652 -8.93 -15.68 -41.41
N LYS A 653 -8.97 -16.71 -40.56
CA LYS A 653 -10.03 -16.90 -39.56
C LYS A 653 -9.89 -16.00 -38.33
N LYS A 654 -8.68 -15.86 -37.78
CA LYS A 654 -8.43 -15.16 -36.51
C LYS A 654 -8.05 -13.68 -36.67
N PHE A 655 -7.33 -13.32 -37.74
CA PHE A 655 -6.84 -11.95 -37.95
C PHE A 655 -7.65 -11.21 -39.02
N TYR A 656 -7.67 -11.67 -40.27
CA TYR A 656 -8.28 -10.92 -41.36
C TYR A 656 -9.80 -10.79 -41.21
N PHE A 657 -10.48 -11.83 -40.72
CA PHE A 657 -11.93 -11.77 -40.44
C PHE A 657 -12.27 -10.72 -39.37
N HIS A 658 -11.41 -10.53 -38.37
CA HIS A 658 -11.60 -9.60 -37.25
C HIS A 658 -10.77 -8.31 -37.37
N PHE A 659 -10.18 -8.05 -38.55
CA PHE A 659 -9.22 -6.96 -38.71
C PHE A 659 -9.84 -5.59 -38.36
N GLN A 660 -11.05 -5.34 -38.86
CA GLN A 660 -11.77 -4.11 -38.59
C GLN A 660 -12.15 -3.99 -37.11
N ASP A 661 -12.59 -5.09 -36.49
CA ASP A 661 -12.90 -5.13 -35.04
C ASP A 661 -11.68 -4.70 -34.21
N TYR A 662 -10.48 -5.15 -34.58
CA TYR A 662 -9.23 -4.77 -33.91
C TYR A 662 -8.80 -3.33 -34.22
N ALA A 663 -8.98 -2.86 -35.45
CA ALA A 663 -8.63 -1.50 -35.85
C ALA A 663 -9.50 -0.44 -35.15
N ASP A 664 -10.77 -0.78 -34.90
CA ASP A 664 -11.76 0.09 -34.26
C ASP A 664 -11.68 0.09 -32.73
N LEU A 665 -10.83 -0.76 -32.13
CA LEU A 665 -10.57 -0.73 -30.70
C LEU A 665 -10.04 0.64 -30.27
N ILE A 666 -10.58 1.14 -29.16
CA ILE A 666 -10.12 2.34 -28.47
C ILE A 666 -9.58 1.99 -27.09
N ILE A 667 -8.56 2.71 -26.65
CA ILE A 667 -8.04 2.70 -25.28
C ILE A 667 -9.15 3.20 -24.35
N TRP A 668 -9.47 2.43 -23.33
CA TRP A 668 -10.43 2.80 -22.28
C TRP A 668 -9.75 3.26 -21.00
N LYS A 669 -8.68 2.56 -20.63
CA LYS A 669 -8.04 2.69 -19.32
C LYS A 669 -6.61 2.20 -19.36
N VAL A 670 -5.76 2.80 -18.53
CA VAL A 670 -4.36 2.41 -18.36
C VAL A 670 -4.04 2.24 -16.89
N GLN A 671 -3.03 1.42 -16.62
CA GLN A 671 -2.41 1.24 -15.32
C GLN A 671 -0.91 0.99 -15.52
N PHE A 672 -0.08 1.49 -14.61
CA PHE A 672 1.31 1.02 -14.50
C PHE A 672 1.37 -0.34 -13.80
N LEU A 673 2.11 -1.28 -14.36
CA LEU A 673 2.55 -2.50 -13.66
C LEU A 673 3.88 -2.25 -12.95
N ASP A 674 4.74 -1.47 -13.60
CA ASP A 674 5.98 -0.93 -13.06
C ASP A 674 6.32 0.37 -13.85
N ARG A 675 7.54 0.90 -13.66
CA ARG A 675 7.99 2.12 -14.35
C ARG A 675 8.15 1.99 -15.87
N HIS A 676 8.16 0.79 -16.41
CA HIS A 676 8.44 0.48 -17.81
C HIS A 676 7.22 -0.09 -18.55
N HIS A 677 6.30 -0.75 -17.82
CA HIS A 677 5.19 -1.49 -18.40
C HIS A 677 3.83 -0.89 -18.05
N LEU A 678 3.01 -0.70 -19.07
CA LEU A 678 1.61 -0.31 -18.98
C LEU A 678 0.70 -1.51 -19.24
N LEU A 679 -0.35 -1.64 -18.43
CA LEU A 679 -1.51 -2.48 -18.71
C LEU A 679 -2.59 -1.60 -19.34
N ILE A 680 -2.92 -1.85 -20.61
CA ILE A 680 -3.81 -1.01 -21.40
C ILE A 680 -5.07 -1.81 -21.76
N LYS A 681 -6.24 -1.29 -21.43
CA LYS A 681 -7.54 -1.87 -21.80
C LYS A 681 -8.04 -1.24 -23.09
N PHE A 682 -8.46 -2.09 -24.01
CA PHE A 682 -9.07 -1.74 -25.28
C PHE A 682 -10.51 -2.23 -25.37
N GLY A 683 -11.38 -1.51 -26.06
CA GLY A 683 -12.73 -1.96 -26.39
C GLY A 683 -13.44 -1.01 -27.35
N SER A 684 -14.76 -1.16 -27.52
CA SER A 684 -15.56 -0.28 -28.38
C SER A 684 -15.80 1.11 -27.80
N VAL A 685 -16.20 2.07 -28.63
CA VAL A 685 -16.56 3.43 -28.20
C VAL A 685 -17.68 3.40 -27.15
N ASP A 686 -18.75 2.64 -27.42
CA ASP A 686 -19.91 2.53 -26.51
C ASP A 686 -19.50 2.06 -25.11
N GLY A 687 -18.58 1.10 -25.01
CA GLY A 687 -18.11 0.61 -23.73
C GLY A 687 -17.22 1.61 -22.98
N GLY A 688 -16.43 2.43 -23.69
CA GLY A 688 -15.55 3.43 -23.08
C GLY A 688 -16.29 4.65 -22.50
N VAL A 689 -17.46 4.99 -23.06
CA VAL A 689 -18.31 6.11 -22.63
C VAL A 689 -19.43 5.66 -21.69
N SER A 690 -19.80 4.38 -21.72
CA SER A 690 -20.85 3.83 -20.86
C SER A 690 -20.44 3.69 -19.39
N ARG A 691 -21.40 3.94 -18.48
CA ARG A 691 -21.24 3.65 -17.05
C ARG A 691 -21.18 2.14 -16.76
N ASN A 692 -21.58 1.29 -17.70
CA ASN A 692 -21.60 -0.18 -17.58
C ASN A 692 -20.63 -0.85 -18.59
N ALA A 693 -19.40 -0.34 -18.67
CA ALA A 693 -18.35 -0.84 -19.57
C ALA A 693 -18.10 -2.36 -19.48
N ASP A 694 -18.33 -2.97 -18.30
CA ASP A 694 -18.04 -4.37 -17.99
C ASP A 694 -18.80 -5.39 -18.85
N HIS A 695 -19.89 -4.99 -19.51
CA HIS A 695 -20.69 -5.89 -20.34
C HIS A 695 -20.16 -6.01 -21.77
N HIS A 696 -19.43 -4.99 -22.24
CA HIS A 696 -18.87 -4.96 -23.58
C HIS A 696 -17.62 -5.85 -23.68
N PRO A 697 -17.36 -6.47 -24.85
CA PRO A 697 -16.09 -7.13 -25.10
C PRO A 697 -14.92 -6.16 -24.93
N ALA A 698 -13.87 -6.62 -24.25
CA ALA A 698 -12.67 -5.84 -24.00
C ALA A 698 -11.43 -6.73 -24.13
N PHE A 699 -10.32 -6.08 -24.43
CA PHE A 699 -9.01 -6.69 -24.52
C PHE A 699 -8.03 -5.95 -23.63
N VAL A 700 -6.98 -6.63 -23.20
CA VAL A 700 -5.96 -6.09 -22.32
C VAL A 700 -4.60 -6.38 -22.94
N ALA A 701 -3.77 -5.35 -23.11
CA ALA A 701 -2.41 -5.46 -23.61
C ALA A 701 -1.40 -5.04 -22.54
N VAL A 702 -0.26 -5.71 -22.49
CA VAL A 702 0.92 -5.22 -21.77
C VAL A 702 1.83 -4.53 -22.77
N TYR A 703 2.11 -3.25 -22.53
CA TYR A 703 2.95 -2.42 -23.40
C TYR A 703 4.21 -1.99 -22.67
N ASN A 704 5.38 -2.25 -23.26
CA ASN A 704 6.65 -1.76 -22.76
C ASN A 704 6.92 -0.38 -23.35
N MET A 705 6.99 0.63 -22.48
CA MET A 705 7.22 2.01 -22.90
C MET A 705 8.61 2.18 -23.50
N ASP A 706 9.66 1.59 -22.93
CA ASP A 706 11.04 1.80 -23.41
C ASP A 706 11.28 1.20 -24.79
N THR A 707 10.87 -0.05 -25.01
CA THR A 707 11.06 -0.73 -26.30
C THR A 707 9.97 -0.38 -27.30
N THR A 708 8.87 0.22 -26.83
CA THR A 708 7.64 0.50 -27.58
C THR A 708 6.94 -0.76 -28.10
N GLU A 709 7.09 -1.90 -27.43
CA GLU A 709 6.55 -3.19 -27.89
C GLU A 709 5.31 -3.59 -27.10
N ILE A 710 4.38 -4.28 -27.78
CA ILE A 710 3.32 -5.04 -27.11
C ILE A 710 3.94 -6.36 -26.67
N VAL A 711 3.93 -6.61 -25.37
CA VAL A 711 4.52 -7.80 -24.75
C VAL A 711 3.52 -8.95 -24.76
N SER A 712 2.25 -8.66 -24.50
CA SER A 712 1.17 -9.65 -24.49
C SER A 712 -0.18 -8.99 -24.77
N PHE A 713 -1.13 -9.79 -25.26
CA PHE A 713 -2.48 -9.35 -25.60
C PHE A 713 -3.50 -10.44 -25.24
N TYR A 714 -4.47 -10.09 -24.41
CA TYR A 714 -5.45 -11.02 -23.86
C TYR A 714 -6.86 -10.52 -24.09
N GLN A 715 -7.80 -11.43 -24.34
CA GLN A 715 -9.21 -11.13 -24.20
C GLN A 715 -9.57 -11.05 -22.71
N ASN A 716 -10.53 -10.20 -22.33
CA ASN A 716 -10.97 -10.02 -20.93
C ASN A 716 -11.75 -11.23 -20.34
N SER A 717 -11.58 -12.41 -20.94
CA SER A 717 -12.10 -13.71 -20.49
C SER A 717 -11.03 -14.81 -20.58
N ALA A 718 -9.76 -14.45 -20.77
CA ALA A 718 -8.66 -15.40 -20.92
C ALA A 718 -8.28 -16.02 -19.57
N ASP A 719 -8.29 -17.35 -19.49
CA ASP A 719 -7.93 -18.09 -18.27
C ASP A 719 -6.48 -17.83 -17.84
N GLU A 720 -5.55 -17.61 -18.78
CA GLU A 720 -4.15 -17.29 -18.49
C GLU A 720 -4.01 -15.97 -17.71
N LEU A 721 -4.68 -14.91 -18.19
CA LEU A 721 -4.69 -13.62 -17.52
C LEU A 721 -5.33 -13.74 -16.13
N TYR A 722 -6.37 -14.57 -15.99
CA TYR A 722 -6.98 -14.87 -14.71
C TYR A 722 -6.03 -15.61 -13.75
N LEU A 723 -5.26 -16.59 -14.22
CA LEU A 723 -4.27 -17.29 -13.39
C LEU A 723 -3.19 -16.33 -12.88
N LEU A 724 -2.69 -15.44 -13.75
CA LEU A 724 -1.76 -14.39 -13.36
C LEU A 724 -2.39 -13.43 -12.35
N PHE A 725 -3.64 -13.02 -12.57
CA PHE A 725 -4.38 -12.16 -11.66
C PHE A 725 -4.62 -12.83 -10.29
N GLU A 726 -5.03 -14.10 -10.24
CA GLU A 726 -5.25 -14.85 -8.99
C GLU A 726 -3.95 -14.97 -8.18
N GLN A 727 -2.82 -15.26 -8.85
CA GLN A 727 -1.53 -15.45 -8.20
C GLN A 727 -0.85 -14.14 -7.79
N PHE A 728 -1.02 -13.06 -8.56
CA PHE A 728 -0.28 -11.80 -8.40
C PHE A 728 -1.17 -10.56 -8.22
N CYS A 729 -2.40 -10.73 -7.72
CA CYS A 729 -3.40 -9.66 -7.55
C CYS A 729 -2.86 -8.38 -6.91
N ASP A 730 -1.99 -8.49 -5.89
CA ASP A 730 -1.38 -7.34 -5.20
C ASP A 730 -0.56 -6.45 -6.13
N HIS A 731 0.10 -7.02 -7.15
CA HIS A 731 0.90 -6.25 -8.11
C HIS A 731 0.02 -5.35 -9.00
N PHE A 732 -1.26 -5.72 -9.18
CA PHE A 732 -2.24 -4.88 -9.86
C PHE A 732 -2.85 -3.80 -8.95
N HIS A 733 -2.58 -3.80 -7.65
CA HIS A 733 -3.01 -2.73 -6.74
C HIS A 733 -1.85 -1.83 -6.33
N ALA A 734 -0.60 -2.28 -6.54
CA ALA A 734 0.60 -1.56 -6.16
C ALA A 734 0.71 -0.20 -6.87
N THR A 735 0.68 0.86 -6.06
CA THR A 735 0.95 2.25 -6.48
C THR A 735 2.41 2.64 -6.26
N SER A 736 3.20 1.77 -5.62
CA SER A 736 4.65 1.87 -5.48
C SER A 736 5.26 0.50 -5.18
N ARG A 737 6.55 0.33 -5.52
CA ARG A 737 7.38 -0.81 -5.08
C ARG A 737 7.56 -0.91 -3.56
N ASN A 738 7.42 0.19 -2.81
CA ASN A 738 7.74 0.23 -1.38
C ASN A 738 6.54 0.55 -0.48
N SER A 739 5.31 0.53 -1.01
CA SER A 739 4.12 0.94 -0.25
C SER A 739 3.90 0.12 1.02
N MET A 740 4.12 0.77 2.15
CA MET A 740 3.92 0.20 3.49
C MET A 740 2.46 -0.15 3.78
N HIS A 741 1.51 0.52 3.12
CA HIS A 741 0.07 0.37 3.34
C HIS A 741 -0.58 -0.65 2.40
N MET A 742 0.07 -1.04 1.29
CA MET A 742 -0.47 -2.08 0.40
C MET A 742 -0.48 -3.47 1.04
N ASN A 743 0.50 -3.77 1.90
CA ASN A 743 0.50 -4.99 2.72
C ASN A 743 -0.72 -5.07 3.67
N PHE A 744 -1.43 -3.94 3.83
CA PHE A 744 -2.60 -3.83 4.68
C PHE A 744 -3.93 -3.96 3.92
N ILE A 745 -3.92 -4.04 2.60
CA ILE A 745 -5.15 -4.24 1.84
C ILE A 745 -5.38 -5.74 1.66
N SER A 746 -6.54 -6.24 2.08
CA SER A 746 -6.88 -7.65 1.86
C SER A 746 -7.17 -7.92 0.39
N SER A 747 -6.43 -8.87 -0.19
CA SER A 747 -6.61 -9.37 -1.55
C SER A 747 -6.62 -10.90 -1.55
N HIS A 748 -7.02 -11.50 -2.67
CA HIS A 748 -6.99 -12.96 -2.82
C HIS A 748 -5.56 -13.53 -2.83
N SER A 749 -4.52 -12.72 -3.11
CA SER A 749 -3.13 -13.18 -3.10
C SER A 749 -2.46 -13.10 -1.72
N ASN A 750 -2.92 -12.20 -0.84
CA ASN A 750 -2.32 -12.01 0.49
C ASN A 750 -3.22 -12.43 1.67
N ASN A 751 -4.49 -12.76 1.44
CA ASN A 751 -5.45 -13.10 2.48
C ASN A 751 -6.16 -14.42 2.19
N VAL A 752 -5.97 -15.42 3.07
CA VAL A 752 -6.56 -16.76 2.93
C VAL A 752 -8.09 -16.74 2.91
N HIS A 753 -8.73 -15.89 3.69
CA HIS A 753 -10.20 -15.84 3.74
C HIS A 753 -10.79 -15.16 2.51
N ALA A 754 -10.11 -14.14 1.98
CA ALA A 754 -10.48 -13.56 0.69
C ALA A 754 -10.36 -14.64 -0.39
N LEU A 755 -9.25 -15.39 -0.42
CA LEU A 755 -9.03 -16.47 -1.38
C LEU A 755 -10.07 -17.60 -1.27
N GLU A 756 -10.43 -18.03 -0.07
CA GLU A 756 -11.50 -18.99 0.18
C GLU A 756 -12.86 -18.49 -0.31
N GLN A 757 -13.17 -17.21 -0.09
CA GLN A 757 -14.38 -16.59 -0.59
C GLN A 757 -14.41 -16.59 -2.13
N LEU A 758 -13.28 -16.24 -2.77
CA LEU A 758 -13.14 -16.30 -4.22
C LEU A 758 -13.37 -17.72 -4.76
N ARG A 759 -12.72 -18.71 -4.16
CA ARG A 759 -12.89 -20.13 -4.52
C ARG A 759 -14.34 -20.59 -4.36
N SER A 760 -15.00 -20.22 -3.26
CA SER A 760 -16.42 -20.51 -3.06
C SER A 760 -17.32 -19.88 -4.12
N ILE A 761 -17.02 -18.65 -4.56
CA ILE A 761 -17.75 -17.98 -5.64
C ILE A 761 -17.51 -18.71 -6.97
N LYS A 762 -16.28 -19.15 -7.23
CA LYS A 762 -15.91 -19.91 -8.42
C LYS A 762 -16.66 -21.25 -8.47
N ASP A 763 -16.69 -21.99 -7.36
CA ASP A 763 -17.37 -23.29 -7.26
C ASP A 763 -18.90 -23.17 -7.44
N LYS A 764 -19.48 -22.03 -7.06
CA LYS A 764 -20.92 -21.74 -7.23
C LYS A 764 -21.25 -21.17 -8.61
N ALA A 765 -20.26 -20.80 -9.41
CA ALA A 765 -20.50 -20.20 -10.71
C ALA A 765 -20.99 -21.27 -11.70
N SER A 766 -22.06 -20.96 -12.44
CA SER A 766 -22.59 -21.85 -13.49
C SER A 766 -21.65 -21.98 -14.70
N SER A 767 -20.75 -21.02 -14.90
CA SER A 767 -19.80 -20.98 -16.00
C SER A 767 -18.46 -20.37 -15.56
N SER A 768 -17.37 -21.11 -15.77
CA SER A 768 -16.00 -20.61 -15.51
C SER A 768 -15.69 -19.36 -16.33
N SER A 769 -16.09 -19.32 -17.60
CA SER A 769 -15.84 -18.18 -18.48
C SER A 769 -16.56 -16.90 -18.02
N GLN A 770 -17.82 -17.02 -17.55
CA GLN A 770 -18.55 -15.87 -17.00
C GLN A 770 -17.94 -15.39 -15.69
N PHE A 771 -17.47 -16.31 -14.84
CA PHE A 771 -16.75 -15.98 -13.61
C PHE A 771 -15.45 -15.22 -13.92
N VAL A 772 -14.62 -15.73 -14.84
CA VAL A 772 -13.37 -15.09 -15.26
C VAL A 772 -13.65 -13.70 -15.83
N LYS A 773 -14.62 -13.56 -16.73
CA LYS A 773 -15.03 -12.26 -17.29
C LYS A 773 -15.42 -11.27 -16.18
N LYS A 774 -16.15 -11.72 -15.17
CA LYS A 774 -16.56 -10.89 -14.02
C LYS A 774 -15.36 -10.46 -13.16
N MET A 775 -14.40 -11.35 -12.94
CA MET A 775 -13.21 -11.03 -12.15
C MET A 775 -12.29 -10.04 -12.87
N LEU A 776 -12.03 -10.29 -14.16
CA LEU A 776 -11.14 -9.46 -14.98
C LEU A 776 -11.79 -8.15 -15.45
N ALA A 777 -13.12 -8.00 -15.37
CA ALA A 777 -13.82 -6.74 -15.67
C ALA A 777 -13.23 -5.53 -14.95
N SER A 778 -12.78 -5.73 -13.70
CA SER A 778 -12.17 -4.70 -12.86
C SER A 778 -10.78 -4.25 -13.30
N LEU A 779 -10.08 -5.03 -14.14
CA LEU A 779 -8.79 -4.64 -14.67
C LEU A 779 -8.94 -3.63 -15.83
N PRO A 780 -8.04 -2.64 -15.93
CA PRO A 780 -7.08 -2.22 -14.91
C PRO A 780 -7.75 -1.59 -13.67
N PHE A 781 -7.13 -1.69 -12.49
CA PHE A 781 -7.71 -1.15 -11.26
C PHE A 781 -7.67 0.38 -11.21
N SER A 782 -8.58 0.98 -10.45
CA SER A 782 -8.52 2.42 -10.14
C SER A 782 -7.49 2.67 -9.04
N CYS A 783 -6.56 3.59 -9.30
CA CYS A 783 -5.48 3.94 -8.38
C CYS A 783 -6.03 4.50 -7.06
N GLN A 784 -5.47 4.07 -5.93
CA GLN A 784 -5.80 4.52 -4.56
C GLN A 784 -7.31 4.49 -4.22
N SER A 785 -8.02 3.48 -4.72
CA SER A 785 -9.47 3.32 -4.54
C SER A 785 -9.88 2.50 -3.32
N GLN A 786 -8.93 1.92 -2.59
CA GLN A 786 -9.17 1.06 -1.44
C GLN A 786 -8.61 1.69 -0.16
N SER A 787 -9.37 1.57 0.93
CA SER A 787 -8.97 2.01 2.26
C SER A 787 -8.00 1.00 2.89
N PRO A 788 -6.85 1.43 3.44
CA PRO A 788 -5.94 0.56 4.16
C PRO A 788 -6.36 0.32 5.62
N SER A 789 -7.55 0.81 6.02
CA SER A 789 -8.02 0.72 7.41
C SER A 789 -8.04 -0.74 7.90
N PRO A 790 -7.52 -1.02 9.10
CA PRO A 790 -7.46 -2.37 9.67
C PRO A 790 -8.84 -3.01 9.86
N TYR A 791 -9.91 -2.22 9.93
CA TYR A 791 -11.27 -2.74 10.04
C TYR A 791 -11.77 -3.42 8.76
N PHE A 792 -11.12 -3.16 7.63
CA PHE A 792 -11.36 -3.86 6.36
C PHE A 792 -10.45 -5.07 6.14
N ASP A 793 -9.55 -5.38 7.09
CA ASP A 793 -8.72 -6.56 7.01
C ASP A 793 -9.56 -7.82 7.25
N GLN A 794 -9.72 -8.63 6.20
CA GLN A 794 -10.52 -9.84 6.22
C GLN A 794 -9.91 -10.96 7.08
N SER A 795 -8.65 -10.82 7.51
CA SER A 795 -8.01 -11.71 8.47
C SER A 795 -8.41 -11.40 9.92
N LEU A 796 -8.79 -10.14 10.20
CA LEU A 796 -9.19 -9.70 11.53
C LEU A 796 -10.70 -9.79 11.72
N PHE A 797 -11.45 -9.26 10.74
CA PHE A 797 -12.90 -9.09 10.85
C PHE A 797 -13.66 -9.77 9.72
N ARG A 798 -14.86 -10.25 10.08
CA ARG A 798 -15.92 -10.65 9.16
C ARG A 798 -17.01 -9.58 9.22
N PHE A 799 -17.36 -9.05 8.05
CA PHE A 799 -18.42 -8.07 7.83
C PHE A 799 -19.13 -8.40 6.50
N ASP A 800 -20.27 -7.75 6.24
CA ASP A 800 -21.01 -7.93 4.98
C ASP A 800 -20.51 -6.96 3.91
N ASP A 801 -19.74 -7.49 2.94
CA ASP A 801 -19.13 -6.70 1.86
C ASP A 801 -20.16 -6.06 0.90
N LYS A 802 -21.44 -6.48 0.96
CA LYS A 802 -22.53 -5.83 0.22
C LYS A 802 -22.92 -4.49 0.85
N LEU A 803 -22.80 -4.38 2.17
CA LEU A 803 -23.20 -3.21 2.95
C LEU A 803 -22.05 -2.22 3.13
N ILE A 804 -20.82 -2.74 3.25
CA ILE A 804 -19.63 -1.94 3.48
C ILE A 804 -18.43 -2.60 2.82
N SER A 805 -17.50 -1.82 2.25
CA SER A 805 -16.33 -2.37 1.58
C SER A 805 -15.14 -1.44 1.73
N ALA A 806 -13.93 -1.98 1.58
CA ALA A 806 -12.71 -1.18 1.54
C ALA A 806 -12.70 -0.22 0.34
N THR A 807 -13.42 -0.55 -0.74
CA THR A 807 -13.45 0.28 -1.95
C THR A 807 -14.28 1.53 -1.71
N ASP A 808 -13.75 2.69 -2.10
CA ASP A 808 -14.37 4.01 -1.99
C ASP A 808 -15.58 4.14 -2.95
N ARG A 809 -16.72 3.57 -2.51
CA ARG A 809 -17.99 3.58 -3.23
C ARG A 809 -19.16 3.75 -2.26
N HIS A 810 -20.11 4.54 -2.70
CA HIS A 810 -21.43 4.68 -2.10
C HIS A 810 -22.20 3.35 -2.06
N ARG A 811 -22.88 3.07 -0.93
CA ARG A 811 -23.70 1.87 -0.73
C ARG A 811 -25.14 2.26 -0.41
N GLN A 812 -26.08 1.36 -0.68
CA GLN A 812 -27.47 1.56 -0.25
C GLN A 812 -27.50 1.57 1.27
N SER A 813 -28.14 2.58 1.86
CA SER A 813 -28.29 2.70 3.31
C SER A 813 -29.14 1.55 3.83
N THR A 814 -28.78 1.02 5.01
CA THR A 814 -29.55 -0.01 5.70
C THR A 814 -29.98 0.47 7.08
N ASP A 815 -31.19 0.10 7.48
CA ASP A 815 -31.70 0.37 8.83
C ASP A 815 -31.05 -0.53 9.89
N HIS A 816 -30.50 -1.67 9.48
CA HIS A 816 -29.81 -2.61 10.35
C HIS A 816 -28.33 -2.23 10.56
N PRO A 817 -27.79 -2.43 11.78
CA PRO A 817 -26.39 -2.18 12.06
C PRO A 817 -25.49 -3.19 11.35
N ILE A 818 -24.41 -2.68 10.76
CA ILE A 818 -23.35 -3.45 10.12
C ILE A 818 -22.46 -4.00 11.24
N LYS A 819 -22.29 -5.32 11.28
CA LYS A 819 -21.58 -6.05 12.34
C LYS A 819 -20.15 -6.36 11.91
N PHE A 820 -19.19 -6.03 12.78
CA PHE A 820 -17.80 -6.45 12.66
C PHE A 820 -17.51 -7.54 13.68
N ILE A 821 -17.39 -8.77 13.20
CA ILE A 821 -17.24 -9.98 14.01
C ILE A 821 -15.79 -10.45 13.88
N LEU A 822 -15.15 -10.87 14.97
CA LEU A 822 -13.81 -11.46 14.86
C LEU A 822 -13.83 -12.71 13.99
N ARG A 823 -12.77 -12.88 13.19
CA ARG A 823 -12.53 -14.11 12.43
C ARG A 823 -12.00 -15.24 13.30
N ARG A 824 -11.39 -14.95 14.44
CA ARG A 824 -10.90 -15.98 15.38
C ARG A 824 -12.00 -16.44 16.32
N HIS A 825 -11.91 -17.69 16.76
CA HIS A 825 -12.78 -18.24 17.80
C HIS A 825 -12.67 -17.38 19.08
N PRO A 826 -13.79 -17.05 19.77
CA PRO A 826 -15.16 -17.57 19.63
C PRO A 826 -16.05 -16.83 18.61
N TYR A 827 -15.47 -16.13 17.63
CA TYR A 827 -16.21 -15.33 16.64
C TYR A 827 -17.11 -14.28 17.30
N SER A 828 -16.56 -13.59 18.30
CA SER A 828 -17.31 -12.58 19.03
C SER A 828 -17.55 -11.33 18.19
N LEU A 829 -18.72 -10.74 18.36
CA LEU A 829 -19.02 -9.43 17.81
C LEU A 829 -18.18 -8.37 18.54
N LYS A 830 -17.38 -7.59 17.80
CA LYS A 830 -16.52 -6.54 18.41
C LYS A 830 -17.16 -5.18 18.41
N PHE A 831 -17.74 -4.76 17.28
CA PHE A 831 -18.45 -3.49 17.21
C PHE A 831 -19.49 -3.51 16.09
N LYS A 832 -20.34 -2.48 16.10
CA LYS A 832 -21.38 -2.25 15.11
C LYS A 832 -21.28 -0.83 14.58
N ILE A 833 -21.59 -0.64 13.31
CA ILE A 833 -21.80 0.68 12.72
C ILE A 833 -23.24 0.77 12.25
N LYS A 834 -23.96 1.77 12.73
CA LYS A 834 -25.31 2.07 12.27
C LYS A 834 -25.27 3.41 11.51
N PRO A 835 -25.68 3.45 10.23
CA PRO A 835 -25.64 4.69 9.46
C PRO A 835 -26.77 5.66 9.85
N GLY A 836 -27.88 5.22 10.45
CA GLY A 836 -29.02 6.06 10.84
C GLY A 836 -29.41 5.97 12.33
N PRO A 837 -30.29 6.85 12.83
CA PRO A 837 -30.64 6.96 14.25
C PRO A 837 -31.28 5.68 14.82
N GLU A 838 -31.24 5.50 16.15
CA GLU A 838 -31.68 4.26 16.81
C GLU A 838 -33.17 3.92 16.60
N GLY A 839 -34.03 4.93 16.49
CA GLY A 839 -35.42 4.79 16.02
C GLY A 839 -35.48 4.99 14.51
N GLY A 840 -35.89 3.96 13.76
CA GLY A 840 -35.87 3.95 12.30
C GLY A 840 -36.53 5.18 11.64
N SER A 841 -36.13 5.48 10.40
CA SER A 841 -36.74 6.54 9.61
C SER A 841 -38.25 6.31 9.52
N MET A 842 -39.06 7.27 10.00
CA MET A 842 -40.52 7.21 9.86
C MET A 842 -40.97 7.32 8.39
N ASP A 843 -40.06 7.66 7.48
CA ASP A 843 -40.35 7.87 6.07
C ASP A 843 -39.63 6.83 5.20
N GLY A 844 -40.25 5.66 5.05
CA GLY A 844 -39.74 4.50 4.30
C GLY A 844 -39.72 4.66 2.77
N ARG A 845 -39.74 5.88 2.23
CA ARG A 845 -39.88 6.15 0.78
C ARG A 845 -38.62 6.72 0.11
N ALA A 846 -37.63 7.23 0.86
CA ALA A 846 -36.40 7.77 0.27
C ALA A 846 -35.28 6.72 0.23
N LYS A 847 -34.79 6.40 -0.97
CA LYS A 847 -33.57 5.57 -1.15
C LYS A 847 -32.36 6.37 -0.67
N ASN A 848 -31.96 6.17 0.59
CA ASN A 848 -30.79 6.82 1.16
C ASN A 848 -29.51 6.08 0.77
N ILE A 849 -28.46 6.83 0.49
CA ILE A 849 -27.13 6.31 0.17
C ILE A 849 -26.21 6.62 1.34
N SER A 850 -25.35 5.66 1.70
CA SER A 850 -24.34 5.84 2.75
C SER A 850 -22.93 5.68 2.19
N SER A 851 -22.03 6.54 2.62
CA SER A 851 -20.57 6.37 2.48
C SER A 851 -19.93 6.22 3.86
N PHE A 852 -18.91 5.38 3.93
CA PHE A 852 -18.18 5.11 5.15
C PHE A 852 -16.71 5.47 4.97
N ILE A 853 -16.20 6.35 5.82
CA ILE A 853 -14.83 6.85 5.75
C ILE A 853 -14.12 6.44 7.04
N PHE A 854 -13.29 5.40 6.97
CA PHE A 854 -12.52 4.94 8.12
C PHE A 854 -11.14 5.56 8.14
N HIS A 855 -10.72 5.98 9.34
CA HIS A 855 -9.35 6.37 9.55
C HIS A 855 -8.44 5.14 9.40
N PRO A 856 -7.25 5.28 8.79
CA PRO A 856 -6.33 4.15 8.58
C PRO A 856 -5.61 3.67 9.84
N ILE A 857 -5.75 4.38 10.98
CA ILE A 857 -4.91 4.20 12.17
C ILE A 857 -5.72 4.42 13.45
N LEU A 858 -6.45 5.52 13.57
CA LEU A 858 -7.24 5.78 14.76
C LEU A 858 -8.52 4.93 14.73
N PRO A 859 -9.06 4.52 15.88
CA PRO A 859 -10.37 3.87 15.96
C PRO A 859 -11.47 4.91 15.76
N LEU A 860 -11.53 5.45 14.55
CA LEU A 860 -12.38 6.56 14.12
C LEU A 860 -12.95 6.25 12.73
N ALA A 861 -14.25 6.44 12.55
CA ALA A 861 -14.93 6.35 11.27
C ALA A 861 -16.07 7.35 11.16
N LEU A 862 -16.36 7.79 9.95
CA LEU A 862 -17.50 8.62 9.59
C LEU A 862 -18.51 7.76 8.83
N SER A 863 -19.79 7.84 9.18
CA SER A 863 -20.86 7.46 8.27
C SER A 863 -21.58 8.71 7.79
N VAL A 864 -21.66 8.86 6.47
CA VAL A 864 -22.28 10.02 5.82
C VAL A 864 -23.49 9.52 5.04
N GLN A 865 -24.68 9.95 5.42
CA GLN A 865 -25.92 9.66 4.72
C GLN A 865 -26.29 10.82 3.82
N GLN A 866 -26.55 10.50 2.55
CA GLN A 866 -27.06 11.44 1.55
C GLN A 866 -28.47 11.03 1.15
N THR A 867 -29.40 11.96 1.32
CA THR A 867 -30.74 11.88 0.74
C THR A 867 -30.70 12.37 -0.70
N LEU A 868 -31.47 11.72 -1.59
CA LEU A 868 -31.55 12.13 -3.01
C LEU A 868 -32.17 13.54 -3.21
N PHE A 869 -32.80 14.09 -2.18
CA PHE A 869 -33.34 15.44 -2.13
C PHE A 869 -32.37 16.36 -1.37
N LEU A 870 -32.29 17.64 -1.78
CA LEU A 870 -31.37 18.74 -1.41
C LEU A 870 -31.13 19.03 0.10
N HIS A 871 -31.51 18.14 1.01
CA HIS A 871 -31.20 18.22 2.43
C HIS A 871 -29.69 18.05 2.70
N PRO A 872 -29.18 18.70 3.77
CA PRO A 872 -27.80 18.53 4.21
C PRO A 872 -27.52 17.05 4.55
N SER A 873 -26.27 16.63 4.32
CA SER A 873 -25.87 15.25 4.64
C SER A 873 -25.90 15.03 6.14
N VAL A 874 -26.40 13.88 6.58
CA VAL A 874 -26.36 13.49 7.99
C VAL A 874 -25.04 12.77 8.23
N VAL A 875 -24.24 13.27 9.19
CA VAL A 875 -22.94 12.71 9.54
C VAL A 875 -22.97 12.14 10.95
N ASN A 876 -22.54 10.89 11.09
CA ASN A 876 -22.25 10.29 12.39
C ASN A 876 -20.76 10.02 12.54
N ILE A 877 -20.25 10.19 13.76
CA ILE A 877 -18.86 9.93 14.10
C ILE A 877 -18.81 8.71 15.02
N HIS A 878 -18.17 7.64 14.56
CA HIS A 878 -17.92 6.42 15.31
C HIS A 878 -16.48 6.45 15.83
N PHE A 879 -16.28 6.39 17.14
CA PHE A 879 -14.95 6.46 17.72
C PHE A 879 -14.83 5.61 18.97
N ARG A 880 -13.60 5.39 19.45
CA ARG A 880 -13.37 4.76 20.75
C ARG A 880 -13.40 5.84 21.85
N ARG A 881 -14.31 5.69 22.82
CA ARG A 881 -14.36 6.58 23.99
C ARG A 881 -13.11 6.42 24.85
#